data_AF-A0A5R9DQT6-F1
#
_entry.id   AF-A0A5R9DQT6-F1
#
_cell.length_a   1.000
_cell.length_b   1.000
_cell.length_c   1.000
_cell.angle_alpha   90.00
_cell.angle_beta   90.00
_cell.angle_gamma   90.00
#
_symmetry.space_group_name_H-M   'P 1'
#
loop_
_entity.id
_entity.type
_entity.pdbx_description
1 polymer ?
#
loop_
_entity_poly.entity_id
_entity_poly.type
_entity_poly.pdbx_seq_one_letter_code
_entity_poly.pdbx_strand_id
1 'polypeptide(L)'
;MIRLPSNHVAITAPLVAADMAFPGIEIGRSTTDGRPFHLTPVLVDYDYMQSTNSITLGGLGSGKSTSRKVQVRRSILHHGAQAVVIDSYGEQKPAEALEGEWAPLTRSLGGQVVMAGEFTLNPCSPMFPADVREQLIRSLIATVEPTALTPESGHALQHALNNPKATDLGGLVDALQDPEDGRFPAAELTAWGIRAVLALSKFTEGALRGLFDGPTAGLPDTDLPIVSFDFTRMDKSSPAIPALMAAISCWVEHVWIRQSTARHRHFVIEEAWQIFLSPHTNELIQRLIKNSRKDRLSVDAVMHTLSDLGDGRAQDAVRLATIVQVGRLTPDEAAQVGALYNLPAWAVEKIPTLAPGEAVWKVGDTFVDIIQTVITDEEAKLTDTSAGRRAAQEAEFGEQVTEETGDDEEEPALSLDKDTEPTEDVHDVDDPAGPDDDGWGFELPPNTIDTVYTGQRLDHRHQAVLQAARAGRLNEAADLAAVGEREDITTHGFNSPQATAWLVTRAEVAELSGNKDQAAHLRATVARMGNNGGAEWFERTDDTEPQWHQVSEPPPAPEPTSPDDDHPRARRRTWPYVAAVAALAITAAGIWQSAEDDTQREERRQKVSAYKGRSGAALSIDSVDADVVAQWARDRRSVIVELRTGFEPDARYLRIDSGEKSAVSQPEEGRFAVDPELRIPVKDPYADVTVRVVIGGKGWKEGSRASSRAVRLSPTGVAFDAETGKRLPSDL
;
A
#
# COMPACT_ATOMS: atom_id res chain seq x y z
N MET A 1 -23.59 2.25 -39.56
CA MET A 1 -22.75 2.71 -38.42
C MET A 1 -23.70 2.88 -37.25
N ILE A 2 -23.89 1.82 -36.46
CA ILE A 2 -24.86 1.78 -35.36
C ILE A 2 -24.19 2.39 -34.14
N ARG A 3 -24.72 3.53 -33.65
CA ARG A 3 -24.36 4.09 -32.35
C ARG A 3 -25.00 3.22 -31.27
N LEU A 4 -24.18 2.57 -30.46
CA LEU A 4 -24.63 1.89 -29.24
C LEU A 4 -24.90 2.94 -28.15
N PRO A 5 -26.04 2.86 -27.44
CA PRO A 5 -26.33 3.74 -26.31
C PRO A 5 -25.51 3.38 -25.06
N SER A 6 -25.29 4.39 -24.22
CA SER A 6 -24.33 4.54 -23.13
C SER A 6 -24.54 3.67 -21.86
N ASN A 7 -25.07 2.46 -21.98
CA ASN A 7 -25.26 1.55 -20.83
C ASN A 7 -24.23 0.42 -20.72
N HIS A 8 -23.10 0.52 -21.44
CA HIS A 8 -22.04 -0.49 -21.44
C HIS A 8 -21.14 -0.51 -20.19
N VAL A 9 -21.37 0.37 -19.19
CA VAL A 9 -20.55 0.40 -17.96
C VAL A 9 -20.73 -0.87 -17.10
N ALA A 10 -21.80 -1.64 -17.30
CA ALA A 10 -22.02 -2.92 -16.60
C ALA A 10 -21.34 -4.14 -17.25
N ILE A 11 -20.73 -4.02 -18.44
CA ILE A 11 -20.12 -5.15 -19.16
C ILE A 11 -18.57 -5.14 -19.06
N THR A 12 -17.99 -4.13 -18.41
CA THR A 12 -16.52 -3.94 -18.32
C THR A 12 -15.91 -4.20 -16.94
N ALA A 13 -16.67 -4.71 -15.97
CA ALA A 13 -16.02 -5.48 -14.90
C ALA A 13 -15.46 -6.74 -15.57
N PRO A 14 -14.14 -7.02 -15.52
CA PRO A 14 -13.57 -8.12 -16.29
C PRO A 14 -14.18 -9.45 -15.82
N LEU A 15 -14.72 -10.20 -16.77
CA LEU A 15 -15.10 -11.62 -16.66
C LEU A 15 -13.99 -12.50 -16.03
N VAL A 16 -12.76 -11.99 -15.88
CA VAL A 16 -11.60 -12.65 -15.27
C VAL A 16 -11.72 -12.76 -13.75
N ALA A 17 -12.38 -11.81 -13.06
CA ALA A 17 -12.69 -11.98 -11.63
C ALA A 17 -13.78 -13.06 -11.41
N ALA A 18 -14.60 -13.31 -12.44
CA ALA A 18 -15.79 -14.15 -12.32
C ALA A 18 -15.53 -15.66 -12.18
N ASP A 19 -14.29 -16.14 -12.28
CA ASP A 19 -13.96 -17.57 -12.11
C ASP A 19 -12.78 -17.86 -11.16
N MET A 20 -12.10 -16.83 -10.65
CA MET A 20 -10.91 -17.02 -9.82
C MET A 20 -11.26 -17.08 -8.34
N ALA A 21 -10.99 -18.22 -7.71
CA ALA A 21 -11.11 -18.41 -6.28
C ALA A 21 -9.71 -18.63 -5.68
N PHE A 22 -9.40 -17.90 -4.60
CA PHE A 22 -8.16 -18.10 -3.85
C PHE A 22 -8.42 -19.00 -2.63
N PRO A 23 -7.43 -19.82 -2.23
CA PRO A 23 -7.54 -20.62 -1.02
C PRO A 23 -7.37 -19.76 0.23
N GLY A 24 -7.93 -20.25 1.34
CA GLY A 24 -7.59 -19.81 2.69
C GLY A 24 -8.76 -19.19 3.45
N ILE A 25 -8.43 -18.24 4.32
CA ILE A 25 -9.41 -17.57 5.19
C ILE A 25 -10.37 -16.69 4.39
N GLU A 26 -11.64 -16.66 4.76
CA GLU A 26 -12.59 -15.66 4.22
C GLU A 26 -12.10 -14.27 4.66
N ILE A 27 -12.11 -13.31 3.75
CA ILE A 27 -11.81 -11.90 4.01
C ILE A 27 -13.09 -11.08 3.89
N GLY A 28 -13.89 -11.35 2.86
CA GLY A 28 -15.06 -10.55 2.55
C GLY A 28 -15.86 -11.08 1.37
N ARG A 29 -16.61 -10.20 0.72
CA ARG A 29 -17.41 -10.52 -0.46
C ARG A 29 -17.16 -9.52 -1.58
N SER A 30 -17.15 -10.00 -2.81
CA SER A 30 -17.16 -9.13 -3.99
C SER A 30 -18.41 -8.25 -3.96
N THR A 31 -18.24 -6.94 -4.13
CA THR A 31 -19.39 -6.04 -4.33
C THR A 31 -19.90 -6.09 -5.77
N THR A 32 -19.13 -6.70 -6.67
CA THR A 32 -19.49 -6.88 -8.08
C THR A 32 -20.50 -8.02 -8.26
N ASP A 33 -20.26 -9.18 -7.62
CA ASP A 33 -21.07 -10.39 -7.83
C ASP A 33 -21.51 -11.11 -6.54
N GLY A 34 -21.15 -10.60 -5.36
CA GLY A 34 -21.54 -11.14 -4.05
C GLY A 34 -20.77 -12.39 -3.60
N ARG A 35 -19.84 -12.91 -4.41
CA ARG A 35 -19.10 -14.13 -4.08
C ARG A 35 -18.15 -13.91 -2.90
N PRO A 36 -17.95 -14.93 -2.04
CA PRO A 36 -17.00 -14.83 -0.95
C PRO A 36 -15.57 -14.79 -1.49
N PHE A 37 -14.80 -13.81 -1.03
CA PHE A 37 -13.39 -13.64 -1.31
C PHE A 37 -12.58 -14.20 -0.14
N HIS A 38 -11.72 -15.16 -0.45
CA HIS A 38 -10.80 -15.78 0.50
C HIS A 38 -9.38 -15.41 0.13
N LEU A 39 -8.46 -15.34 1.09
CA LEU A 39 -7.04 -15.17 0.79
C LEU A 39 -6.16 -15.59 1.97
N THR A 40 -5.39 -16.66 1.79
CA THR A 40 -4.18 -16.92 2.58
C THR A 40 -2.99 -16.93 1.64
N PRO A 41 -2.13 -15.89 1.67
CA PRO A 41 -1.11 -15.69 0.66
C PRO A 41 -0.19 -16.89 0.42
N VAL A 42 0.23 -17.59 1.47
CA VAL A 42 1.15 -18.74 1.35
C VAL A 42 0.52 -19.97 0.67
N LEU A 43 -0.81 -20.01 0.53
CA LEU A 43 -1.54 -21.11 -0.09
C LEU A 43 -1.82 -20.88 -1.58
N VAL A 44 -1.65 -19.66 -2.08
CA VAL A 44 -1.85 -19.33 -3.49
C VAL A 44 -0.71 -19.92 -4.32
N ASP A 45 -1.04 -20.42 -5.52
CA ASP A 45 -0.06 -21.00 -6.43
C ASP A 45 1.06 -19.99 -6.76
N TYR A 46 2.29 -20.48 -6.77
CA TYR A 46 3.49 -19.70 -7.03
C TYR A 46 3.48 -19.04 -8.41
N ASP A 47 2.95 -19.72 -9.44
CA ASP A 47 2.89 -19.21 -10.80
C ASP A 47 1.94 -18.01 -10.91
N TYR A 48 0.98 -17.92 -9.98
CA TYR A 48 0.05 -16.82 -9.88
C TYR A 48 0.55 -15.67 -9.00
N MET A 49 1.19 -16.00 -7.88
CA MET A 49 1.63 -15.02 -6.90
C MET A 49 3.02 -15.36 -6.37
N GLN A 50 4.02 -14.67 -6.94
CA GLN A 50 5.43 -14.89 -6.61
C GLN A 50 5.85 -14.33 -5.25
N SER A 51 5.04 -13.53 -4.57
CA SER A 51 5.39 -13.00 -3.25
C SER A 51 4.13 -12.81 -2.41
N THR A 52 4.27 -13.00 -1.10
CA THR A 52 3.18 -12.86 -0.13
C THR A 52 3.15 -11.48 0.51
N ASN A 53 4.01 -10.57 0.07
CA ASN A 53 4.07 -9.20 0.57
C ASN A 53 2.85 -8.41 0.12
N SER A 54 2.35 -7.58 1.03
CA SER A 54 1.16 -6.79 0.79
C SER A 54 1.38 -5.32 1.13
N ILE A 55 0.62 -4.47 0.44
CA ILE A 55 0.47 -3.06 0.79
C ILE A 55 -1.01 -2.74 0.93
N THR A 56 -1.35 -2.06 2.03
CA THR A 56 -2.68 -1.51 2.26
C THR A 56 -2.61 0.01 2.30
N LEU A 57 -3.44 0.65 1.46
CA LEU A 57 -3.57 2.09 1.30
C LEU A 57 -4.98 2.53 1.64
N GLY A 58 -5.15 3.68 2.28
CA GLY A 58 -6.47 4.25 2.52
C GLY A 58 -6.47 5.45 3.47
N GLY A 59 -7.32 6.42 3.17
CA GLY A 59 -7.58 7.55 4.07
C GLY A 59 -8.15 7.12 5.43
N LEU A 60 -8.29 8.08 6.34
CA LEU A 60 -8.94 7.85 7.63
C LEU A 60 -10.37 7.33 7.44
N GLY A 61 -10.78 6.35 8.25
CA GLY A 61 -12.11 5.73 8.17
C GLY A 61 -12.34 4.82 6.95
N SER A 62 -11.32 4.48 6.18
CA SER A 62 -11.43 3.55 5.03
C SER A 62 -11.66 2.09 5.44
N GLY A 63 -11.39 1.71 6.69
CA GLY A 63 -11.46 0.31 7.15
C GLY A 63 -10.19 -0.51 6.92
N LYS A 64 -9.06 0.15 6.59
CA LYS A 64 -7.75 -0.49 6.37
C LYS A 64 -7.26 -1.30 7.58
N SER A 65 -7.29 -0.68 8.77
CA SER A 65 -6.85 -1.27 10.04
C SER A 65 -7.70 -2.49 10.40
N THR A 66 -9.03 -2.36 10.32
CA THR A 66 -9.99 -3.45 10.53
C THR A 66 -9.71 -4.64 9.60
N SER A 67 -9.58 -4.40 8.30
CA SER A 67 -9.34 -5.47 7.32
C SER A 67 -8.04 -6.22 7.59
N ARG A 68 -6.96 -5.48 7.92
CA ARG A 68 -5.66 -6.09 8.23
C ARG A 68 -5.67 -6.88 9.53
N LYS A 69 -6.29 -6.36 10.59
CA LYS A 69 -6.45 -7.06 11.87
C LYS A 69 -7.26 -8.35 11.71
N VAL A 70 -8.35 -8.31 10.94
CA VAL A 70 -9.18 -9.49 10.63
C VAL A 70 -8.37 -10.54 9.87
N GLN A 71 -7.62 -10.13 8.84
CA GLN A 71 -6.75 -11.03 8.08
C GLN A 71 -5.72 -11.73 8.98
N VAL A 72 -5.02 -10.97 9.83
CA VAL A 72 -4.01 -11.51 10.75
C VAL A 72 -4.66 -12.44 11.79
N ARG A 73 -5.74 -12.00 12.42
CA ARG A 73 -6.47 -12.78 13.43
C ARG A 73 -6.92 -14.13 12.88
N ARG A 74 -7.59 -14.13 11.73
CA ARG A 74 -8.06 -15.35 11.08
C ARG A 74 -6.89 -16.24 10.66
N SER A 75 -5.79 -15.68 10.16
CA SER A 75 -4.60 -16.47 9.78
C SER A 75 -3.97 -17.17 10.99
N ILE A 76 -3.93 -16.51 12.14
CA ILE A 76 -3.47 -17.10 13.41
C ILE A 76 -4.43 -18.21 13.85
N LEU A 77 -5.73 -17.93 13.94
CA LEU A 77 -6.73 -18.87 14.48
C LEU A 77 -6.93 -20.11 13.60
N HIS A 78 -7.00 -19.93 12.28
CA HIS A 78 -7.35 -21.03 11.36
C HIS A 78 -6.13 -21.78 10.83
N HIS A 79 -4.99 -21.09 10.66
CA HIS A 79 -3.81 -21.67 10.01
C HIS A 79 -2.56 -21.70 10.90
N GLY A 80 -2.65 -21.28 12.16
CA GLY A 80 -1.50 -21.27 13.07
C GLY A 80 -0.37 -20.35 12.58
N ALA A 81 -0.72 -19.25 11.92
CA ALA A 81 0.25 -18.21 11.58
C ALA A 81 0.77 -17.54 12.86
N GLN A 82 1.91 -16.87 12.74
CA GLN A 82 2.40 -15.95 13.77
C GLN A 82 2.52 -14.54 13.22
N ALA A 83 2.40 -13.53 14.08
CA ALA A 83 2.51 -12.14 13.66
C ALA A 83 3.46 -11.31 14.54
N VAL A 84 4.18 -10.40 13.92
CA VAL A 84 4.84 -9.28 14.57
C VAL A 84 4.24 -8.01 14.02
N VAL A 85 3.85 -7.08 14.90
CA VAL A 85 3.24 -5.81 14.52
C VAL A 85 4.07 -4.67 15.08
N ILE A 86 4.40 -3.70 14.24
CA ILE A 86 4.85 -2.38 14.67
C ILE A 86 3.61 -1.47 14.67
N ASP A 87 3.09 -1.21 15.86
CA ASP A 87 1.89 -0.41 16.10
C ASP A 87 2.27 1.05 16.35
N SER A 88 2.39 1.78 15.25
CA SER A 88 2.72 3.21 15.24
C SER A 88 1.50 4.11 15.54
N TYR A 89 0.30 3.53 15.66
CA TYR A 89 -0.96 4.28 15.59
C TYR A 89 -1.83 4.09 16.85
N GLY A 90 -1.83 5.12 17.69
CA GLY A 90 -3.04 5.51 18.42
C GLY A 90 -3.66 6.70 17.70
N GLU A 91 -4.87 6.54 17.15
CA GLU A 91 -5.75 7.68 16.92
C GLU A 91 -5.83 8.47 18.24
N GLN A 92 -5.99 9.81 18.20
CA GLN A 92 -6.10 10.62 19.43
C GLN A 92 -7.32 10.18 20.23
N LYS A 93 -7.11 9.17 21.05
CA LYS A 93 -7.99 8.79 22.12
C LYS A 93 -7.76 9.84 23.23
N PRO A 94 -8.79 10.16 24.03
CA PRO A 94 -8.59 10.98 25.22
C PRO A 94 -7.41 10.45 26.04
N ALA A 95 -6.79 11.31 26.84
CA ALA A 95 -5.54 11.07 27.59
C ALA A 95 -5.49 9.78 28.44
N GLU A 96 -6.60 9.07 28.54
CA GLU A 96 -6.83 7.83 29.29
C GLU A 96 -6.61 6.55 28.48
N ALA A 97 -6.54 6.60 27.14
CA ALA A 97 -6.22 5.40 26.38
C ALA A 97 -4.72 5.15 26.39
N LEU A 98 -4.32 4.26 27.29
CA LEU A 98 -2.94 3.96 27.61
C LEU A 98 -2.22 3.09 26.56
N GLU A 99 -2.92 2.64 25.51
CA GLU A 99 -2.48 1.55 24.64
C GLU A 99 -2.92 1.67 23.16
N GLY A 100 -2.09 1.09 22.31
CA GLY A 100 -2.19 1.04 20.86
C GLY A 100 -3.34 0.21 20.34
N GLU A 101 -3.60 0.39 19.05
CA GLU A 101 -4.73 -0.16 18.33
C GLU A 101 -4.73 -1.68 18.19
N TRP A 102 -3.56 -2.30 18.25
CA TRP A 102 -3.39 -3.75 18.13
C TRP A 102 -3.43 -4.46 19.49
N ALA A 103 -3.40 -3.73 20.60
CA ALA A 103 -3.34 -4.32 21.94
C ALA A 103 -4.53 -5.23 22.28
N PRO A 104 -5.81 -4.87 22.04
CA PRO A 104 -6.95 -5.75 22.33
C PRO A 104 -6.89 -7.06 21.54
N LEU A 105 -6.58 -6.97 20.24
CA LEU A 105 -6.43 -8.12 19.35
C LEU A 105 -5.31 -9.04 19.83
N THR A 106 -4.15 -8.45 20.14
CA THR A 106 -2.94 -9.17 20.59
C THR A 106 -3.23 -9.99 21.84
N ARG A 107 -3.90 -9.40 22.84
CA ARG A 107 -4.28 -10.12 24.07
C ARG A 107 -5.33 -11.20 23.83
N SER A 108 -6.32 -10.94 22.97
CA SER A 108 -7.35 -11.93 22.63
C SER A 108 -6.76 -13.22 22.03
N LEU A 109 -5.60 -13.11 21.39
CA LEU A 109 -4.87 -14.21 20.77
C LEU A 109 -3.79 -14.82 21.68
N GLY A 110 -3.70 -14.41 22.95
CA GLY A 110 -2.66 -14.87 23.87
C GLY A 110 -1.26 -14.38 23.51
N GLY A 111 -1.17 -13.26 22.78
CA GLY A 111 0.09 -12.62 22.42
C GLY A 111 0.60 -11.61 23.45
N GLN A 112 1.71 -10.97 23.12
CA GLN A 112 2.37 -9.97 23.97
C GLN A 112 2.31 -8.58 23.35
N VAL A 113 1.90 -7.59 24.16
CA VAL A 113 2.04 -6.17 23.84
C VAL A 113 3.31 -5.66 24.50
N VAL A 114 4.19 -5.08 23.69
CA VAL A 114 5.50 -4.55 24.08
C VAL A 114 5.44 -3.03 23.96
N MET A 115 5.27 -2.33 25.09
CA MET A 115 5.21 -0.87 25.11
C MET A 115 6.60 -0.27 24.86
N ALA A 116 6.73 0.55 23.82
CA ALA A 116 7.98 1.24 23.56
C ALA A 116 8.28 2.27 24.65
N GLY A 117 9.46 2.15 25.25
CA GLY A 117 9.88 2.91 26.44
C GLY A 117 9.78 2.16 27.76
N GLU A 118 9.02 1.06 27.82
CA GLU A 118 9.01 0.14 28.98
C GLU A 118 9.81 -1.14 28.69
N PHE A 119 9.85 -1.56 27.42
CA PHE A 119 10.70 -2.65 26.98
C PHE A 119 12.04 -2.14 26.48
N THR A 120 13.10 -2.76 26.96
CA THR A 120 14.47 -2.51 26.54
C THR A 120 14.92 -3.62 25.60
N LEU A 121 15.10 -3.30 24.32
CA LEU A 121 15.59 -4.25 23.33
C LEU A 121 17.12 -4.32 23.41
N ASN A 122 17.73 -5.50 23.52
CA ASN A 122 19.19 -5.62 23.54
C ASN A 122 19.79 -5.72 22.12
N PRO A 123 20.41 -4.65 21.57
CA PRO A 123 21.01 -4.70 20.23
C PRO A 123 22.34 -5.47 20.19
N CYS A 124 22.98 -5.71 21.34
CA CYS A 124 24.23 -6.45 21.44
C CYS A 124 24.03 -7.96 21.69
N SER A 125 22.77 -8.42 21.71
CA SER A 125 22.42 -9.81 22.00
C SER A 125 23.28 -10.80 21.19
N PRO A 126 23.87 -11.82 21.83
CA PRO A 126 24.67 -12.84 21.15
C PRO A 126 23.83 -13.76 20.24
N MET A 127 22.50 -13.64 20.29
CA MET A 127 21.60 -14.35 19.36
C MET A 127 21.67 -13.77 17.94
N PHE A 128 22.14 -12.53 17.77
CA PHE A 128 22.41 -11.96 16.46
C PHE A 128 23.71 -12.52 15.88
N PRO A 129 23.76 -12.85 14.57
CA PRO A 129 25.02 -13.05 13.88
C PRO A 129 25.96 -11.86 14.07
N ALA A 130 27.28 -12.11 14.16
CA ALA A 130 28.25 -11.08 14.53
C ALA A 130 28.26 -9.87 13.57
N ASP A 131 28.13 -10.12 12.27
CA ASP A 131 28.03 -9.11 11.21
C ASP A 131 26.74 -8.27 11.33
N VAL A 132 25.63 -8.94 11.64
CA VAL A 132 24.32 -8.30 11.83
C VAL A 132 24.33 -7.41 13.08
N ARG A 133 24.91 -7.91 14.17
CA ARG A 133 25.08 -7.16 15.41
C ARG A 133 25.90 -5.90 15.18
N GLU A 134 27.02 -6.02 14.47
CA GLU A 134 27.85 -4.88 14.08
C GLU A 134 27.06 -3.87 13.23
N GLN A 135 26.34 -4.35 12.21
CA GLN A 135 25.52 -3.50 11.34
C GLN A 135 24.43 -2.75 12.13
N LEU A 136 23.72 -3.44 13.04
CA LEU A 136 22.69 -2.84 13.87
C LEU A 136 23.26 -1.71 14.73
N ILE A 137 24.37 -1.95 15.43
CA ILE A 137 25.00 -0.91 16.26
C ILE A 137 25.49 0.26 15.41
N ARG A 138 26.06 0.00 14.23
CA ARG A 138 26.42 1.07 13.28
C ARG A 138 25.20 1.89 12.85
N SER A 139 24.07 1.24 12.56
CA SER A 139 22.82 1.92 12.21
C SER A 139 22.27 2.76 13.36
N LEU A 140 22.35 2.27 14.61
CA LEU A 140 21.93 3.05 15.79
C LEU A 140 22.80 4.29 15.97
N ILE A 141 24.13 4.14 15.88
CA ILE A 141 25.07 5.27 15.95
C ILE A 141 24.78 6.27 14.82
N ALA A 142 24.64 5.80 13.58
CA ALA A 142 24.39 6.67 12.43
C ALA A 142 23.05 7.43 12.52
N THR A 143 22.06 6.86 13.20
CA THR A 143 20.74 7.51 13.39
C THR A 143 20.84 8.73 14.30
N VAL A 144 21.69 8.68 15.33
CA VAL A 144 21.80 9.76 16.33
C VAL A 144 23.01 10.67 16.11
N GLU A 145 24.08 10.17 15.50
CA GLU A 145 25.32 10.87 15.17
C GLU A 145 25.94 10.32 13.87
N PRO A 146 25.44 10.74 12.69
CA PRO A 146 25.86 10.21 11.39
C PRO A 146 27.38 10.31 11.13
N THR A 147 28.04 11.30 11.72
CA THR A 147 29.47 11.55 11.50
C THR A 147 30.38 10.72 12.41
N ALA A 148 29.84 10.04 13.43
CA ALA A 148 30.64 9.38 14.47
C ALA A 148 31.42 8.16 13.97
N LEU A 149 31.01 7.53 12.87
CA LEU A 149 31.63 6.32 12.31
C LEU A 149 32.67 6.67 11.24
N THR A 150 33.90 6.97 11.64
CA THR A 150 35.06 6.97 10.72
C THR A 150 35.58 5.55 10.48
N PRO A 151 36.49 5.32 9.51
CA PRO A 151 37.15 4.02 9.38
C PRO A 151 37.80 3.53 10.69
N GLU A 152 38.45 4.44 11.43
CA GLU A 152 39.10 4.16 12.71
C GLU A 152 38.08 3.83 13.80
N SER A 153 37.05 4.67 13.99
CA SER A 153 35.97 4.38 14.95
C SER A 153 35.21 3.12 14.59
N GLY A 154 35.05 2.84 13.29
CA GLY A 154 34.51 1.60 12.79
C GLY A 154 35.35 0.38 13.15
N HIS A 155 36.69 0.49 13.10
CA HIS A 155 37.59 -0.58 13.53
C HIS A 155 37.54 -0.80 15.05
N ALA A 156 37.58 0.28 15.83
CA ALA A 156 37.46 0.22 17.28
C ALA A 156 36.13 -0.41 17.72
N LEU A 157 35.02 -0.06 17.07
CA LEU A 157 33.71 -0.68 17.30
C LEU A 157 33.72 -2.18 17.02
N GLN A 158 34.29 -2.59 15.89
CA GLN A 158 34.40 -4.00 15.55
C GLN A 158 35.26 -4.78 16.55
N HIS A 159 36.37 -4.19 17.01
CA HIS A 159 37.21 -4.77 18.06
C HIS A 159 36.43 -4.93 19.38
N ALA A 160 35.73 -3.88 19.81
CA ALA A 160 34.94 -3.89 21.04
C ALA A 160 33.79 -4.90 21.01
N LEU A 161 33.10 -5.06 19.87
CA LEU A 161 32.02 -6.04 19.70
C LEU A 161 32.47 -7.50 19.82
N ASN A 162 33.76 -7.78 19.66
CA ASN A 162 34.33 -9.11 19.88
C ASN A 162 34.72 -9.36 21.35
N ASN A 163 34.67 -8.32 22.20
CA ASN A 163 34.97 -8.46 23.62
C ASN A 163 33.84 -9.25 24.32
N PRO A 164 34.16 -10.19 25.24
CA PRO A 164 33.15 -10.93 26.01
C PRO A 164 32.18 -10.04 26.81
N LYS A 165 32.56 -8.81 27.15
CA LYS A 165 31.69 -7.83 27.83
C LYS A 165 30.61 -7.25 26.92
N ALA A 166 30.77 -7.28 25.59
CA ALA A 166 29.84 -6.68 24.63
C ALA A 166 28.57 -7.53 24.40
N THR A 167 27.92 -7.95 25.50
CA THR A 167 26.64 -8.67 25.51
C THR A 167 25.44 -7.75 25.61
N ASP A 168 25.64 -6.51 26.05
CA ASP A 168 24.67 -5.42 26.12
C ASP A 168 25.37 -4.10 25.76
N LEU A 169 24.59 -3.01 25.69
CA LEU A 169 25.12 -1.71 25.28
C LEU A 169 26.11 -1.12 26.30
N GLY A 170 25.91 -1.37 27.61
CA GLY A 170 26.82 -0.91 28.66
C GLY A 170 28.17 -1.60 28.56
N GLY A 171 28.18 -2.92 28.46
CA GLY A 171 29.40 -3.70 28.29
C GLY A 171 30.12 -3.44 26.96
N LEU A 172 29.39 -3.04 25.91
CA LEU A 172 30.00 -2.54 24.66
C LEU A 172 30.69 -1.18 24.88
N VAL A 173 30.04 -0.26 25.59
CA VAL A 173 30.65 1.05 25.93
C VAL A 173 31.90 0.85 26.79
N ASP A 174 31.86 -0.05 27.78
CA ASP A 174 33.03 -0.40 28.59
C ASP A 174 34.17 -0.96 27.72
N ALA A 175 33.86 -1.85 26.78
CA ALA A 175 34.85 -2.43 25.87
C ALA A 175 35.45 -1.42 24.88
N LEU A 176 34.74 -0.31 24.60
CA LEU A 176 35.25 0.80 23.79
C LEU A 176 36.12 1.77 24.60
N GLN A 177 35.80 1.99 25.88
CA GLN A 177 36.54 2.89 26.76
C GLN A 177 37.84 2.25 27.28
N ASP A 178 37.78 0.97 27.65
CA ASP A 178 38.90 0.18 28.16
C ASP A 178 39.12 -1.09 27.32
N PRO A 179 39.56 -0.95 26.04
CA PRO A 179 39.83 -2.07 25.17
C PRO A 179 41.11 -2.81 25.57
N GLU A 180 41.13 -4.12 25.39
CA GLU A 180 42.37 -4.90 25.42
C GLU A 180 43.19 -4.67 24.15
N ASP A 181 44.51 -4.86 24.22
CA ASP A 181 45.41 -4.82 23.07
C ASP A 181 44.94 -5.82 21.99
N GLY A 182 44.89 -5.36 20.74
CA GLY A 182 44.54 -6.17 19.59
C GLY A 182 45.59 -6.10 18.50
N ARG A 183 45.14 -5.89 17.26
CA ARG A 183 46.04 -5.51 16.15
C ARG A 183 46.72 -4.16 16.40
N PHE A 184 46.04 -3.28 17.12
CA PHE A 184 46.53 -1.98 17.55
C PHE A 184 46.57 -1.92 19.08
N PRO A 185 47.45 -1.10 19.67
CA PRO A 185 47.51 -0.90 21.11
C PRO A 185 46.19 -0.35 21.67
N ALA A 186 45.84 -0.71 22.90
CA ALA A 186 44.65 -0.27 23.61
C ALA A 186 44.48 1.26 23.58
N ALA A 187 45.58 2.01 23.77
CA ALA A 187 45.56 3.47 23.75
C ALA A 187 45.09 4.06 22.39
N GLU A 188 45.46 3.42 21.27
CA GLU A 188 44.98 3.83 19.93
C GLU A 188 43.51 3.47 19.74
N LEU A 189 43.12 2.27 20.17
CA LEU A 189 41.73 1.80 20.09
C LEU A 189 40.78 2.67 20.92
N THR A 190 41.16 3.08 22.13
CA THR A 190 40.41 4.02 22.96
C THR A 190 40.26 5.37 22.25
N ALA A 191 41.36 5.89 21.67
CA ALA A 191 41.32 7.16 20.96
C ALA A 191 40.42 7.13 19.73
N TRP A 192 40.36 5.99 19.02
CA TRP A 192 39.48 5.79 17.87
C TRP A 192 38.02 5.55 18.27
N GLY A 193 37.79 4.87 19.40
CA GLY A 193 36.47 4.49 19.90
C GLY A 193 35.67 5.64 20.51
N ILE A 194 36.32 6.74 20.92
CA ILE A 194 35.67 7.83 21.67
C ILE A 194 34.44 8.42 20.96
N ARG A 195 34.45 8.52 19.63
CA ARG A 195 33.30 9.05 18.87
C ARG A 195 32.10 8.10 18.91
N ALA A 196 32.35 6.80 18.86
CA ALA A 196 31.31 5.79 19.01
C ALA A 196 30.75 5.79 20.44
N VAL A 197 31.61 5.91 21.46
CA VAL A 197 31.20 6.05 22.87
C VAL A 197 30.27 7.25 23.06
N LEU A 198 30.65 8.43 22.55
CA LEU A 198 29.82 9.64 22.66
C LEU A 198 28.49 9.54 21.89
N ALA A 199 28.44 8.79 20.79
CA ALA A 199 27.20 8.53 20.10
C ALA A 199 26.30 7.55 20.88
N LEU A 200 26.88 6.47 21.39
CA LEU A 200 26.18 5.47 22.20
C LEU A 200 25.71 6.02 23.54
N SER A 201 26.39 7.03 24.11
CA SER A 201 25.97 7.65 25.36
C SER A 201 24.60 8.33 25.27
N LYS A 202 24.12 8.67 24.07
CA LYS A 202 22.74 9.14 23.87
C LYS A 202 21.70 8.09 24.26
N PHE A 203 22.03 6.82 24.08
CA PHE A 203 21.21 5.67 24.43
C PHE A 203 21.45 5.16 25.85
N THR A 204 22.62 5.38 26.46
CA THR A 204 22.88 4.88 27.83
C THR A 204 22.69 5.94 28.92
N GLU A 205 22.99 7.20 28.61
CA GLU A 205 22.99 8.32 29.57
C GLU A 205 22.07 9.48 29.13
N GLY A 206 21.77 9.56 27.83
CA GLY A 206 21.04 10.66 27.22
C GLY A 206 19.52 10.51 27.19
N ALA A 207 18.90 11.25 26.28
CA ALA A 207 17.44 11.32 26.13
C ALA A 207 16.80 10.01 25.66
N LEU A 208 17.60 9.05 25.15
CA LEU A 208 17.13 7.77 24.62
C LEU A 208 17.40 6.58 25.56
N ARG A 209 17.75 6.86 26.82
CA ARG A 209 17.95 5.83 27.85
C ARG A 209 16.70 4.99 28.09
N GLY A 210 16.91 3.71 28.39
CA GLY A 210 15.89 2.70 28.62
C GLY A 210 15.41 1.99 27.34
N LEU A 211 15.73 2.51 26.15
CA LEU A 211 15.32 1.87 24.88
C LEU A 211 16.16 0.64 24.53
N PHE A 212 17.49 0.75 24.75
CA PHE A 212 18.45 -0.28 24.35
C PHE A 212 19.42 -0.69 25.45
N ASP A 213 19.35 -0.05 26.62
CA ASP A 213 20.22 -0.24 27.77
C ASP A 213 19.43 -0.52 29.05
N GLY A 214 20.01 -1.33 29.93
CA GLY A 214 19.42 -1.65 31.23
C GLY A 214 19.54 -3.13 31.60
N PRO A 215 19.33 -3.48 32.88
CA PRO A 215 19.50 -4.86 33.37
C PRO A 215 18.47 -5.84 32.81
N THR A 216 17.35 -5.33 32.28
CA THR A 216 16.28 -6.11 31.65
C THR A 216 16.38 -6.13 30.13
N ALA A 217 17.46 -5.59 29.54
CA ALA A 217 17.65 -5.56 28.09
C ALA A 217 17.65 -6.98 27.52
N GLY A 218 16.69 -7.28 26.66
CA GLY A 218 16.49 -8.62 26.12
C GLY A 218 15.96 -8.61 24.69
N LEU A 219 15.71 -9.81 24.17
CA LEU A 219 14.95 -9.99 22.93
C LEU A 219 13.54 -10.47 23.28
N PRO A 220 12.51 -10.07 22.53
CA PRO A 220 11.15 -10.55 22.75
C PRO A 220 11.01 -12.05 22.51
N ASP A 221 9.97 -12.64 23.11
CA ASP A 221 9.62 -14.05 22.94
C ASP A 221 9.23 -14.35 21.49
N THR A 222 9.70 -15.49 20.97
CA THR A 222 9.51 -15.85 19.56
C THR A 222 8.41 -16.87 19.29
N ASP A 223 7.89 -17.52 20.33
CA ASP A 223 6.91 -18.62 20.21
C ASP A 223 5.47 -18.18 20.51
N LEU A 224 5.23 -16.86 20.53
CA LEU A 224 3.90 -16.30 20.75
C LEU A 224 3.10 -16.21 19.43
N PRO A 225 1.76 -16.32 19.46
CA PRO A 225 0.92 -16.15 18.27
C PRO A 225 1.07 -14.76 17.64
N ILE A 226 1.22 -13.73 18.47
CA ILE A 226 1.39 -12.36 18.04
C ILE A 226 2.21 -11.55 19.05
N VAL A 227 3.12 -10.72 18.55
CA VAL A 227 3.87 -9.72 19.33
C VAL A 227 3.62 -8.35 18.72
N SER A 228 3.08 -7.41 19.50
CA SER A 228 2.81 -6.04 19.06
C SER A 228 3.71 -5.06 19.77
N PHE A 229 4.54 -4.33 19.02
CA PHE A 229 5.36 -3.24 19.53
C PHE A 229 4.57 -1.93 19.43
N ASP A 230 4.18 -1.40 20.58
CA ASP A 230 3.31 -0.24 20.69
C ASP A 230 4.12 1.05 20.86
N PHE A 231 4.05 1.93 19.86
CA PHE A 231 4.77 3.21 19.84
C PHE A 231 3.87 4.40 20.19
N THR A 232 2.63 4.16 20.61
CA THR A 232 1.61 5.20 20.84
C THR A 232 2.06 6.26 21.84
N ARG A 233 2.88 5.89 22.83
CA ARG A 233 3.40 6.79 23.88
C ARG A 233 4.65 7.55 23.49
N MET A 234 5.21 7.29 22.30
CA MET A 234 6.40 7.96 21.83
C MET A 234 6.05 9.23 21.06
N ASP A 235 6.89 10.25 21.19
CA ASP A 235 6.83 11.42 20.30
C ASP A 235 7.12 10.96 18.86
N LYS A 236 6.18 11.24 17.94
CA LYS A 236 6.28 10.87 16.52
C LYS A 236 7.47 11.52 15.81
N SER A 237 7.99 12.62 16.34
CA SER A 237 9.18 13.30 15.83
C SER A 237 10.49 12.76 16.43
N SER A 238 10.39 11.81 17.36
CA SER A 238 11.55 11.27 18.05
C SER A 238 12.45 10.46 17.11
N PRO A 239 13.79 10.70 17.12
CA PRO A 239 14.74 9.86 16.38
C PRO A 239 14.79 8.40 16.90
N ALA A 240 14.12 8.12 18.02
CA ALA A 240 14.00 6.78 18.59
C ALA A 240 13.15 5.82 17.74
N ILE A 241 12.13 6.31 17.03
CA ILE A 241 11.22 5.45 16.26
C ILE A 241 11.97 4.72 15.14
N PRO A 242 12.74 5.38 14.25
CA PRO A 242 13.50 4.68 13.22
C PRO A 242 14.53 3.68 13.79
N ALA A 243 15.13 4.01 14.95
CA ALA A 243 16.08 3.15 15.63
C ALA A 243 15.41 1.87 16.17
N LEU A 244 14.26 1.99 16.83
CA LEU A 244 13.47 0.86 17.32
C LEU A 244 12.96 0.00 16.15
N MET A 245 12.43 0.64 15.11
CA MET A 245 12.00 -0.06 13.89
C MET A 245 13.13 -0.88 13.27
N ALA A 246 14.35 -0.32 13.21
CA ALA A 246 15.53 -1.04 12.70
C ALA A 246 15.89 -2.24 13.59
N ALA A 247 15.89 -2.05 14.91
CA ALA A 247 16.20 -3.11 15.87
C ALA A 247 15.16 -4.23 15.85
N ILE A 248 13.87 -3.90 15.80
CA ILE A 248 12.76 -4.86 15.66
C ILE A 248 12.88 -5.61 14.34
N SER A 249 13.12 -4.90 13.23
CA SER A 249 13.29 -5.54 11.91
C SER A 249 14.48 -6.50 11.90
N CYS A 250 15.57 -6.13 12.57
CA CYS A 250 16.74 -6.99 12.74
C CYS A 250 16.42 -8.25 13.57
N TRP A 251 15.70 -8.09 14.68
CA TRP A 251 15.19 -9.21 15.49
C TRP A 251 14.24 -10.11 14.70
N VAL A 252 13.29 -9.53 13.96
CA VAL A 252 12.38 -10.25 13.06
C VAL A 252 13.18 -11.12 12.08
N GLU A 253 14.15 -10.52 11.38
CA GLU A 253 14.90 -11.20 10.34
C GLU A 253 15.82 -12.31 10.86
N HIS A 254 16.59 -12.02 11.91
CA HIS A 254 17.71 -12.89 12.30
C HIS A 254 17.39 -13.81 13.47
N VAL A 255 16.34 -13.53 14.23
CA VAL A 255 15.98 -14.31 15.42
C VAL A 255 14.60 -14.92 15.26
N TRP A 256 13.55 -14.08 15.16
CA TRP A 256 12.16 -14.54 15.18
C TRP A 256 11.84 -15.48 14.02
N ILE A 257 12.15 -15.12 12.77
CA ILE A 257 11.89 -15.97 11.60
C ILE A 257 12.56 -17.35 11.73
N ARG A 258 13.76 -17.40 12.30
CA ARG A 258 14.54 -18.64 12.43
C ARG A 258 14.04 -19.56 13.54
N GLN A 259 13.46 -18.99 14.59
CA GLN A 259 12.98 -19.73 15.76
C GLN A 259 11.49 -20.06 15.69
N SER A 260 10.71 -19.22 15.00
CA SER A 260 9.29 -19.42 14.80
C SER A 260 9.00 -20.75 14.11
N THR A 261 8.05 -21.51 14.65
CA THR A 261 7.61 -22.79 14.09
C THR A 261 6.44 -22.66 13.11
N ALA A 262 5.89 -21.45 12.96
CA ALA A 262 4.72 -21.19 12.12
C ALA A 262 4.96 -21.52 10.64
N ARG A 263 3.88 -21.97 9.99
CA ARG A 263 3.87 -22.24 8.54
C ARG A 263 3.86 -20.96 7.72
N HIS A 264 3.34 -19.87 8.29
CA HIS A 264 3.27 -18.55 7.69
C HIS A 264 3.42 -17.50 8.79
N ARG A 265 4.07 -16.39 8.44
CA ARG A 265 4.37 -15.29 9.34
C ARG A 265 3.89 -13.98 8.73
N HIS A 266 3.37 -13.09 9.55
CA HIS A 266 3.05 -11.72 9.18
C HIS A 266 4.00 -10.76 9.90
N PHE A 267 4.62 -9.84 9.16
CA PHE A 267 5.31 -8.70 9.73
C PHE A 267 4.59 -7.43 9.29
N VAL A 268 3.71 -6.95 10.15
CA VAL A 268 2.84 -5.80 9.91
C VAL A 268 3.54 -4.54 10.35
N ILE A 269 3.61 -3.56 9.46
CA ILE A 269 4.23 -2.26 9.72
C ILE A 269 3.16 -1.18 9.49
N GLU A 270 2.60 -0.66 10.58
CA GLU A 270 1.73 0.52 10.53
C GLU A 270 2.58 1.78 10.28
N GLU A 271 2.03 2.71 9.50
CA GLU A 271 2.73 3.93 9.07
C GLU A 271 4.10 3.63 8.44
N ALA A 272 4.13 2.63 7.55
CA ALA A 272 5.38 2.12 6.97
C ALA A 272 6.20 3.17 6.19
N TRP A 273 5.63 4.33 5.84
CA TRP A 273 6.40 5.41 5.22
C TRP A 273 7.58 5.86 6.11
N GLN A 274 7.45 5.81 7.44
CA GLN A 274 8.53 6.19 8.36
C GLN A 274 9.77 5.31 8.19
N ILE A 275 9.56 4.00 7.97
CA ILE A 275 10.65 3.04 7.80
C ILE A 275 11.25 3.09 6.40
N PHE A 276 10.42 3.32 5.38
CA PHE A 276 10.86 3.37 3.99
C PHE A 276 11.66 4.64 3.65
N LEU A 277 11.38 5.76 4.32
CA LEU A 277 12.12 7.02 4.15
C LEU A 277 13.49 7.02 4.84
N SER A 278 13.72 6.16 5.84
CA SER A 278 15.03 6.01 6.48
C SER A 278 15.99 5.21 5.57
N PRO A 279 17.11 5.79 5.08
CA PRO A 279 18.01 5.09 4.17
C PRO A 279 18.56 3.78 4.75
N HIS A 280 18.95 3.80 6.04
CA HIS A 280 19.54 2.64 6.72
C HIS A 280 18.51 1.55 6.99
N THR A 281 17.26 1.91 7.32
CA THR A 281 16.22 0.94 7.65
C THR A 281 15.52 0.39 6.41
N ASN A 282 15.44 1.16 5.33
CA ASN A 282 14.87 0.73 4.05
C ASN A 282 15.63 -0.49 3.48
N GLU A 283 16.95 -0.54 3.60
CA GLU A 283 17.74 -1.70 3.15
C GLU A 283 17.35 -2.99 3.90
N LEU A 284 17.10 -2.90 5.21
CA LEU A 284 16.65 -4.04 6.03
C LEU A 284 15.27 -4.52 5.57
N ILE A 285 14.31 -3.60 5.39
CA ILE A 285 12.97 -3.94 4.93
C ILE A 285 12.98 -4.49 3.51
N GLN A 286 13.77 -3.92 2.61
CA GLN A 286 13.92 -4.46 1.26
C GLN A 286 14.48 -5.88 1.27
N ARG A 287 15.40 -6.19 2.20
CA ARG A 287 15.92 -7.55 2.36
C ARG A 287 14.83 -8.51 2.83
N LEU A 288 14.02 -8.12 3.83
CA LEU A 288 12.85 -8.89 4.28
C LEU A 288 11.85 -9.11 3.15
N ILE A 289 11.52 -8.07 2.37
CA ILE A 289 10.62 -8.16 1.21
C ILE A 289 11.17 -9.13 0.16
N LYS A 290 12.47 -9.04 -0.17
CA LYS A 290 13.10 -9.93 -1.17
C LYS A 290 13.18 -11.39 -0.70
N ASN A 291 13.39 -11.61 0.60
CA ASN A 291 13.52 -12.95 1.20
C ASN A 291 12.20 -13.53 1.71
N SER A 292 11.13 -12.73 1.75
CA SER A 292 9.77 -13.06 2.21
C SER A 292 9.32 -14.46 1.84
N ARG A 293 9.50 -14.85 0.57
CA ARG A 293 9.22 -16.20 0.05
C ARG A 293 9.94 -17.30 0.81
N LYS A 294 11.27 -17.21 0.90
CA LYS A 294 12.12 -18.22 1.55
C LYS A 294 11.74 -18.35 3.03
N ASP A 295 11.39 -17.22 3.63
CA ASP A 295 11.12 -17.10 5.06
C ASP A 295 9.65 -17.38 5.41
N ARG A 296 8.81 -17.68 4.41
CA ARG A 296 7.35 -17.86 4.57
C ARG A 296 6.73 -16.68 5.32
N LEU A 297 7.14 -15.47 4.94
CA LEU A 297 6.81 -14.21 5.57
C LEU A 297 5.99 -13.34 4.62
N SER A 298 4.92 -12.75 5.11
CA SER A 298 4.24 -11.60 4.51
C SER A 298 4.74 -10.32 5.17
N VAL A 299 5.47 -9.48 4.43
CA VAL A 299 5.70 -8.10 4.86
C VAL A 299 4.48 -7.29 4.47
N ASP A 300 3.86 -6.71 5.49
CA ASP A 300 2.50 -6.20 5.48
C ASP A 300 2.53 -4.69 5.77
N ALA A 301 2.79 -3.90 4.73
CA ALA A 301 2.93 -2.44 4.86
C ALA A 301 1.55 -1.77 4.86
N VAL A 302 1.26 -0.95 5.87
CA VAL A 302 0.01 -0.19 5.98
C VAL A 302 0.35 1.30 6.00
N MET A 303 -0.30 2.09 5.15
CA MET A 303 -0.11 3.54 5.08
C MET A 303 -1.37 4.26 4.61
N HIS A 304 -1.41 5.58 4.76
CA HIS A 304 -2.55 6.39 4.38
C HIS A 304 -2.58 6.68 2.89
N THR A 305 -1.45 7.14 2.33
CA THR A 305 -1.35 7.53 0.93
C THR A 305 -0.06 7.01 0.32
N LEU A 306 0.01 6.98 -1.01
CA LEU A 306 1.25 6.61 -1.68
C LEU A 306 2.24 7.78 -1.68
N SER A 307 1.73 9.02 -1.72
CA SER A 307 2.55 10.25 -1.70
C SER A 307 3.41 10.39 -0.44
N ASP A 308 3.04 9.74 0.67
CA ASP A 308 3.84 9.74 1.91
C ASP A 308 5.27 9.17 1.71
N LEU A 309 5.49 8.35 0.67
CA LEU A 309 6.79 7.78 0.34
C LEU A 309 7.69 8.72 -0.48
N GLY A 310 7.15 9.81 -1.03
CA GLY A 310 7.83 10.62 -2.05
C GLY A 310 8.23 9.78 -3.27
N ASP A 311 9.21 10.24 -4.05
CA ASP A 311 9.74 9.51 -5.22
C ASP A 311 11.00 8.70 -4.88
N GLY A 312 11.23 7.60 -5.61
CA GLY A 312 12.50 6.86 -5.61
C GLY A 312 12.48 5.53 -4.85
N ARG A 313 13.53 5.25 -4.08
CA ARG A 313 13.80 3.89 -3.52
C ARG A 313 12.70 3.38 -2.58
N ALA A 314 11.97 4.27 -1.92
CA ALA A 314 10.85 3.94 -1.06
C ALA A 314 9.67 3.38 -1.89
N GLN A 315 9.32 4.05 -2.99
CA GLN A 315 8.32 3.54 -3.95
C GLN A 315 8.78 2.23 -4.59
N ASP A 316 10.07 2.09 -4.94
CA ASP A 316 10.60 0.86 -5.52
C ASP A 316 10.45 -0.34 -4.58
N ALA A 317 10.54 -0.13 -3.26
CA ALA A 317 10.35 -1.18 -2.27
C ALA A 317 8.89 -1.67 -2.23
N VAL A 318 7.92 -0.76 -2.24
CA VAL A 318 6.49 -1.13 -2.17
C VAL A 318 5.96 -1.70 -3.49
N ARG A 319 6.57 -1.38 -4.63
CA ARG A 319 6.26 -2.04 -5.93
C ARG A 319 6.42 -3.55 -5.91
N LEU A 320 7.21 -4.10 -4.97
CA LEU A 320 7.40 -5.54 -4.80
C LEU A 320 6.22 -6.23 -4.11
N ALA A 321 5.24 -5.48 -3.60
CA ALA A 321 4.01 -6.03 -3.06
C ALA A 321 3.16 -6.65 -4.18
N THR A 322 2.75 -7.90 -3.98
CA THR A 322 1.96 -8.67 -4.95
C THR A 322 0.47 -8.67 -4.59
N ILE A 323 0.17 -8.25 -3.36
CA ILE A 323 -1.17 -8.02 -2.85
C ILE A 323 -1.30 -6.52 -2.59
N VAL A 324 -2.25 -5.87 -3.23
CA VAL A 324 -2.52 -4.44 -3.06
C VAL A 324 -3.96 -4.29 -2.63
N GLN A 325 -4.17 -3.67 -1.47
CA GLN A 325 -5.48 -3.34 -0.95
C GLN A 325 -5.61 -1.82 -0.90
N VAL A 326 -6.57 -1.25 -1.63
CA VAL A 326 -6.77 0.19 -1.74
C VAL A 326 -8.18 0.54 -1.28
N GLY A 327 -8.29 1.08 -0.06
CA GLY A 327 -9.51 1.70 0.44
C GLY A 327 -9.74 3.07 -0.18
N ARG A 328 -10.65 3.85 0.41
CA ARG A 328 -10.96 5.19 -0.10
C ARG A 328 -9.74 6.12 -0.09
N LEU A 329 -9.44 6.73 -1.24
CA LEU A 329 -8.39 7.74 -1.44
C LEU A 329 -8.92 8.93 -2.24
N THR A 330 -8.18 10.04 -2.28
CA THR A 330 -8.51 11.16 -3.19
C THR A 330 -8.33 10.75 -4.65
N PRO A 331 -8.96 11.44 -5.62
CA PRO A 331 -8.78 11.13 -7.05
C PRO A 331 -7.32 11.15 -7.52
N ASP A 332 -6.52 12.09 -7.01
CA ASP A 332 -5.10 12.22 -7.37
C ASP A 332 -4.29 11.04 -6.84
N GLU A 333 -4.50 10.64 -5.57
CA GLU A 333 -3.87 9.45 -5.00
C GLU A 333 -4.31 8.17 -5.72
N ALA A 334 -5.60 8.03 -6.02
CA ALA A 334 -6.12 6.89 -6.77
C ALA A 334 -5.43 6.76 -8.14
N ALA A 335 -5.21 7.87 -8.85
CA ALA A 335 -4.50 7.89 -10.12
C ALA A 335 -3.03 7.46 -9.97
N GLN A 336 -2.33 7.93 -8.93
CA GLN A 336 -0.95 7.53 -8.65
C GLN A 336 -0.83 6.03 -8.35
N VAL A 337 -1.70 5.52 -7.47
CA VAL A 337 -1.76 4.09 -7.11
C VAL A 337 -2.10 3.25 -8.33
N GLY A 338 -3.05 3.71 -9.15
CA GLY A 338 -3.44 3.08 -10.40
C GLY A 338 -2.29 2.97 -11.39
N ALA A 339 -1.51 4.04 -11.55
CA ALA A 339 -0.32 4.04 -12.39
C ALA A 339 0.80 3.15 -11.82
N LEU A 340 0.95 3.09 -10.49
CA LEU A 340 1.98 2.31 -9.82
C LEU A 340 1.76 0.80 -9.97
N TYR A 341 0.54 0.36 -9.71
CA TYR A 341 0.16 -1.06 -9.67
C TYR A 341 -0.58 -1.54 -10.91
N ASN A 342 -0.66 -0.71 -11.96
CA ASN A 342 -1.36 -1.01 -13.20
C ASN A 342 -2.82 -1.42 -12.96
N LEU A 343 -3.53 -0.67 -12.13
CA LEU A 343 -4.95 -0.92 -11.87
C LEU A 343 -5.78 -0.56 -13.10
N PRO A 344 -6.84 -1.32 -13.41
CA PRO A 344 -7.73 -0.99 -14.50
C PRO A 344 -8.48 0.31 -14.22
N ALA A 345 -8.78 1.07 -15.27
CA ALA A 345 -9.39 2.40 -15.17
C ALA A 345 -10.67 2.42 -14.31
N TRP A 346 -11.53 1.40 -14.47
CA TRP A 346 -12.76 1.29 -13.69
C TRP A 346 -12.50 1.17 -12.17
N ALA A 347 -11.41 0.51 -11.77
CA ALA A 347 -11.06 0.37 -10.35
C ALA A 347 -10.52 1.69 -9.80
N VAL A 348 -9.69 2.38 -10.57
CA VAL A 348 -9.18 3.73 -10.24
C VAL A 348 -10.33 4.73 -10.07
N GLU A 349 -11.31 4.70 -10.97
CA GLU A 349 -12.51 5.56 -10.91
C GLU A 349 -13.36 5.28 -9.67
N LYS A 350 -13.38 4.04 -9.16
CA LYS A 350 -14.18 3.65 -7.99
C LYS A 350 -13.55 4.03 -6.66
N ILE A 351 -12.22 4.02 -6.56
CA ILE A 351 -11.47 4.26 -5.30
C ILE A 351 -11.98 5.47 -4.50
N PRO A 352 -12.24 6.66 -5.09
CA PRO A 352 -12.71 7.82 -4.34
C PRO A 352 -14.10 7.68 -3.71
N THR A 353 -14.90 6.72 -4.17
CA THR A 353 -16.31 6.53 -3.77
C THR A 353 -16.54 5.30 -2.88
N LEU A 354 -15.49 4.53 -2.57
CA LEU A 354 -15.60 3.30 -1.77
C LEU A 354 -16.17 3.56 -0.37
N ALA A 355 -17.13 2.73 0.06
CA ALA A 355 -17.67 2.80 1.41
C ALA A 355 -16.61 2.33 2.45
N PRO A 356 -16.76 2.66 3.74
CA PRO A 356 -15.90 2.10 4.78
C PRO A 356 -15.93 0.57 4.75
N GLY A 357 -14.76 -0.07 4.78
CA GLY A 357 -14.64 -1.53 4.70
C GLY A 357 -14.69 -2.10 3.27
N GLU A 358 -14.94 -1.27 2.25
CA GLU A 358 -14.72 -1.63 0.85
C GLU A 358 -13.31 -1.24 0.41
N ALA A 359 -12.65 -2.13 -0.32
CA ALA A 359 -11.35 -1.86 -0.93
C ALA A 359 -11.25 -2.49 -2.32
N VAL A 360 -10.50 -1.85 -3.21
CA VAL A 360 -9.99 -2.52 -4.41
C VAL A 360 -8.88 -3.48 -3.97
N TRP A 361 -9.04 -4.75 -4.28
CA TRP A 361 -8.04 -5.79 -4.07
C TRP A 361 -7.41 -6.18 -5.40
N LYS A 362 -6.09 -6.02 -5.52
CA LYS A 362 -5.29 -6.65 -6.56
C LYS A 362 -4.47 -7.79 -5.96
N VAL A 363 -4.56 -8.97 -6.56
CA VAL A 363 -3.80 -10.17 -6.14
C VAL A 363 -3.10 -10.76 -7.35
N GLY A 364 -1.79 -10.97 -7.25
CA GLY A 364 -1.01 -11.39 -8.41
C GLY A 364 -1.03 -10.31 -9.49
N ASP A 365 -0.85 -10.69 -10.75
CA ASP A 365 -0.80 -9.73 -11.85
C ASP A 365 -2.17 -9.43 -12.50
N THR A 366 -3.14 -10.33 -12.33
CA THR A 366 -4.38 -10.30 -13.14
C THR A 366 -5.66 -10.05 -12.37
N PHE A 367 -5.75 -10.45 -11.11
CA PHE A 367 -6.98 -10.32 -10.33
C PHE A 367 -7.11 -8.91 -9.78
N VAL A 368 -8.24 -8.26 -10.09
CA VAL A 368 -8.67 -6.99 -9.50
C VAL A 368 -10.18 -7.05 -9.27
N ASP A 369 -10.61 -6.83 -8.03
CA ASP A 369 -12.03 -6.73 -7.67
C ASP A 369 -12.25 -5.76 -6.49
N ILE A 370 -13.49 -5.33 -6.27
CA ILE A 370 -13.87 -4.56 -5.09
C ILE A 370 -14.45 -5.52 -4.06
N ILE A 371 -13.77 -5.63 -2.92
CA ILE A 371 -14.17 -6.53 -1.84
C ILE A 371 -14.62 -5.70 -0.64
N GLN A 372 -15.81 -6.01 -0.13
CA GLN A 372 -16.28 -5.57 1.17
C GLN A 372 -15.81 -6.56 2.23
N THR A 373 -14.99 -6.10 3.17
CA THR A 373 -14.56 -6.90 4.32
C THR A 373 -15.77 -7.27 5.18
N VAL A 374 -15.96 -8.56 5.41
CA VAL A 374 -17.05 -9.08 6.25
C VAL A 374 -16.47 -9.48 7.60
N ILE A 375 -17.01 -8.90 8.67
CA ILE A 375 -16.54 -9.08 10.04
C ILE A 375 -17.64 -9.64 10.93
N THR A 376 -17.27 -10.46 11.90
CA THR A 376 -18.16 -10.90 12.99
C THR A 376 -18.31 -9.81 14.05
N ASP A 377 -19.33 -9.91 14.92
CA ASP A 377 -19.52 -8.97 16.04
C ASP A 377 -18.32 -8.94 17.00
N GLU A 378 -17.66 -10.08 17.19
CA GLU A 378 -16.44 -10.17 17.99
C GLU A 378 -15.29 -9.41 17.33
N GLU A 379 -15.08 -9.61 16.03
CA GLU A 379 -14.05 -8.89 15.27
C GLU A 379 -14.34 -7.40 15.20
N ALA A 380 -15.60 -6.99 15.08
CA ALA A 380 -15.99 -5.59 15.15
C ALA A 380 -15.56 -4.95 16.48
N LYS A 381 -15.79 -5.62 17.61
CA LYS A 381 -15.37 -5.13 18.93
C LYS A 381 -13.85 -5.06 19.08
N LEU A 382 -13.12 -6.05 18.56
CA LEU A 382 -11.66 -6.11 18.66
C LEU A 382 -10.93 -5.14 17.72
N THR A 383 -11.60 -4.68 16.68
CA THR A 383 -11.01 -3.83 15.63
C THR A 383 -11.60 -2.43 15.57
N ASP A 384 -12.50 -2.07 16.50
CA ASP A 384 -13.09 -0.74 16.58
C ASP A 384 -12.06 0.30 17.01
N THR A 385 -11.60 1.08 16.04
CA THR A 385 -10.66 2.19 16.26
C THR A 385 -11.38 3.51 16.55
N SER A 386 -12.67 3.60 16.23
CA SER A 386 -13.45 4.85 16.27
C SER A 386 -14.27 5.02 17.55
N ALA A 387 -14.20 4.07 18.50
CA ALA A 387 -14.91 4.12 19.78
C ALA A 387 -14.70 5.45 20.52
N GLY A 388 -13.46 5.96 20.59
CA GLY A 388 -13.14 7.20 21.29
C GLY A 388 -13.79 8.44 20.66
N ARG A 389 -13.82 8.52 19.33
CA ARG A 389 -14.51 9.60 18.61
C ARG A 389 -16.02 9.54 18.84
N ARG A 390 -16.61 8.34 18.79
CA ARG A 390 -18.05 8.16 19.04
C ARG A 390 -18.42 8.55 20.47
N ALA A 391 -17.64 8.13 21.45
CA ALA A 391 -17.83 8.53 22.84
C ALA A 391 -17.72 10.05 23.04
N ALA A 392 -16.77 10.72 22.37
CA ALA A 392 -16.65 12.17 22.40
C ALA A 392 -17.84 12.88 21.72
N GLN A 393 -18.32 12.34 20.60
CA GLN A 393 -19.53 12.85 19.95
C GLN A 393 -20.76 12.67 20.85
N GLU A 394 -20.94 11.50 21.45
CA GLU A 394 -22.03 11.20 22.39
C GLU A 394 -21.98 12.09 23.64
N ALA A 395 -20.78 12.42 24.15
CA ALA A 395 -20.61 13.36 25.26
C ALA A 395 -21.00 14.79 24.88
N GLU A 396 -20.54 15.30 23.73
CA GLU A 396 -20.86 16.65 23.23
C GLU A 396 -22.35 16.79 22.86
N PHE A 397 -22.93 15.78 22.20
CA PHE A 397 -24.36 15.76 21.90
C PHE A 397 -25.22 15.54 23.16
N GLY A 398 -24.70 14.81 24.16
CA GLY A 398 -25.34 14.64 25.46
C GLY A 398 -25.37 15.92 26.29
N GLU A 399 -24.28 16.70 26.29
CA GLU A 399 -24.20 18.00 26.96
C GLU A 399 -25.10 19.06 26.31
N GLN A 400 -25.19 19.09 24.96
CA GLN A 400 -26.08 20.02 24.26
C GLN A 400 -27.58 19.75 24.51
N VAL A 401 -28.00 18.49 24.69
CA VAL A 401 -29.39 18.16 25.04
C VAL A 401 -29.73 18.56 26.48
N THR A 402 -28.75 18.58 27.38
CA THR A 402 -28.92 19.09 28.76
C THR A 402 -28.89 20.61 28.87
N GLU A 403 -28.18 21.33 27.99
CA GLU A 403 -28.20 22.81 27.99
C GLU A 403 -29.45 23.40 27.31
N GLU A 404 -30.08 22.72 26.34
CA GLU A 404 -31.31 23.21 25.69
C GLU A 404 -32.63 22.87 26.44
N THR A 405 -32.56 22.20 27.59
CA THR A 405 -33.73 21.87 28.42
C THR A 405 -33.73 22.52 29.81
N GLY A 406 -32.78 23.44 30.07
CA GLY A 406 -32.63 24.11 31.36
C GLY A 406 -32.97 25.60 31.31
N ASP A 407 -34.25 25.95 31.18
CA ASP A 407 -34.84 27.19 31.72
C ASP A 407 -36.37 27.11 31.61
N ASP A 408 -37.00 26.52 32.63
CA ASP A 408 -38.36 26.89 33.07
C ASP A 408 -38.44 26.64 34.59
N GLU A 409 -38.14 27.73 35.31
CA GLU A 409 -38.48 28.13 36.68
C GLU A 409 -38.85 27.06 37.75
N GLU A 410 -38.05 27.06 38.84
CA GLU A 410 -38.43 26.62 40.19
C GLU A 410 -39.71 27.35 40.66
N GLU A 411 -40.69 26.71 41.31
CA GLU A 411 -40.73 26.42 42.76
C GLU A 411 -42.15 25.87 43.13
N PRO A 412 -42.40 25.32 44.34
CA PRO A 412 -41.62 24.35 45.11
C PRO A 412 -42.48 23.23 45.74
N ALA A 413 -41.80 22.15 46.13
CA ALA A 413 -42.06 21.20 47.22
C ALA A 413 -43.50 20.97 47.76
N LEU A 414 -43.93 19.70 47.74
CA LEU A 414 -44.49 19.06 48.94
C LEU A 414 -44.23 17.56 48.91
N SER A 415 -43.28 17.15 49.75
CA SER A 415 -42.95 15.78 50.13
C SER A 415 -44.15 15.04 50.71
N LEU A 416 -44.31 13.76 50.38
CA LEU A 416 -44.87 12.75 51.30
C LEU A 416 -44.42 11.36 50.85
N ASP A 417 -43.46 10.80 51.57
CA ASP A 417 -43.24 9.36 51.64
C ASP A 417 -44.52 8.67 52.14
N LYS A 418 -44.92 7.58 51.48
CA LYS A 418 -45.05 6.22 52.06
C LYS A 418 -46.01 5.34 51.26
N ASP A 419 -45.47 4.16 50.96
CA ASP A 419 -46.08 2.83 51.02
C ASP A 419 -47.39 2.55 50.25
N THR A 420 -47.40 1.33 49.68
CA THR A 420 -48.54 0.42 49.44
C THR A 420 -49.02 0.32 47.97
N GLU A 421 -48.60 -0.74 47.28
CA GLU A 421 -49.41 -1.48 46.28
C GLU A 421 -50.74 -1.98 46.91
N PRO A 422 -51.80 -2.47 46.22
CA PRO A 422 -51.97 -2.75 44.78
C PRO A 422 -53.40 -2.41 44.21
N THR A 423 -53.62 -2.82 42.94
CA THR A 423 -54.86 -3.36 42.30
C THR A 423 -56.07 -2.46 41.95
N GLU A 424 -56.33 -2.45 40.63
CA GLU A 424 -57.59 -2.72 39.88
C GLU A 424 -58.93 -1.99 40.18
N ASP A 425 -59.59 -1.69 39.05
CA ASP A 425 -61.05 -1.58 38.80
C ASP A 425 -61.82 -0.31 39.20
N VAL A 426 -62.88 0.16 38.53
CA VAL A 426 -63.47 0.20 37.15
C VAL A 426 -64.55 1.32 37.24
N HIS A 427 -65.01 1.83 36.09
CA HIS A 427 -66.29 2.52 35.79
C HIS A 427 -66.24 4.06 35.74
N ASP A 428 -66.35 4.63 34.53
CA ASP A 428 -67.58 5.03 33.80
C ASP A 428 -68.32 6.16 34.54
N VAL A 429 -68.65 7.29 33.90
CA VAL A 429 -69.84 7.50 33.05
C VAL A 429 -69.84 8.94 32.51
N ASP A 430 -70.54 9.13 31.39
CA ASP A 430 -71.38 10.27 31.00
C ASP A 430 -70.84 11.29 29.98
N ASP A 431 -71.20 10.96 28.73
CA ASP A 431 -71.47 11.84 27.59
C ASP A 431 -72.83 12.57 27.77
N PRO A 432 -73.03 13.77 27.19
CA PRO A 432 -74.13 13.85 26.21
C PRO A 432 -73.93 14.81 25.02
N ALA A 433 -74.22 14.29 23.81
CA ALA A 433 -75.07 14.81 22.71
C ALA A 433 -75.03 16.31 22.37
N GLY A 434 -74.50 16.76 21.22
CA GLY A 434 -75.10 16.77 19.85
C GLY A 434 -75.49 18.23 19.45
N PRO A 435 -75.84 18.61 18.19
CA PRO A 435 -75.83 17.89 16.90
C PRO A 435 -75.24 18.70 15.69
N ASP A 436 -75.02 17.95 14.60
CA ASP A 436 -75.16 18.26 13.16
C ASP A 436 -74.60 19.54 12.48
N ASP A 437 -73.88 19.24 11.39
CA ASP A 437 -73.99 19.78 10.02
C ASP A 437 -72.70 20.34 9.36
N ASP A 438 -72.32 19.57 8.34
CA ASP A 438 -71.72 19.86 7.02
C ASP A 438 -70.49 20.78 6.76
N GLY A 439 -69.51 20.18 6.08
CA GLY A 439 -68.43 20.87 5.36
C GLY A 439 -67.32 19.93 4.88
N TRP A 440 -67.42 19.47 3.63
CA TRP A 440 -66.42 18.63 2.97
C TRP A 440 -65.07 19.34 2.74
N GLY A 441 -63.94 18.65 2.97
CA GLY A 441 -62.70 18.94 2.24
C GLY A 441 -61.38 18.58 2.92
N PHE A 442 -60.88 17.38 2.59
CA PHE A 442 -59.46 16.94 2.63
C PHE A 442 -58.73 16.88 3.99
N GLU A 443 -58.52 15.65 4.46
CA GLU A 443 -57.37 15.34 5.32
C GLU A 443 -56.79 13.95 4.98
N LEU A 444 -55.46 13.90 4.98
CA LEU A 444 -54.63 12.71 4.79
C LEU A 444 -54.93 11.67 5.88
N PRO A 445 -54.98 10.36 5.58
CA PRO A 445 -55.15 9.37 6.62
C PRO A 445 -53.86 9.21 7.42
N PRO A 446 -53.92 9.24 8.77
CA PRO A 446 -52.84 8.84 9.63
C PRO A 446 -52.71 7.31 9.64
N ASN A 447 -51.51 6.90 9.99
CA ASN A 447 -51.07 5.52 10.18
C ASN A 447 -52.02 4.65 11.03
N THR A 448 -51.80 3.34 10.87
CA THR A 448 -52.17 2.20 11.72
C THR A 448 -53.60 1.65 11.65
N ILE A 449 -53.75 0.56 10.88
CA ILE A 449 -54.55 -0.60 11.29
C ILE A 449 -53.71 -1.87 11.13
N ASP A 450 -53.50 -2.54 12.26
CA ASP A 450 -53.03 -3.91 12.40
C ASP A 450 -54.04 -4.90 11.78
N THR A 451 -53.50 -5.81 10.98
CA THR A 451 -53.91 -7.21 10.75
C THR A 451 -55.40 -7.59 10.78
N VAL A 452 -55.98 -7.83 9.59
CA VAL A 452 -56.78 -9.05 9.28
C VAL A 452 -56.70 -9.31 7.77
N TYR A 453 -56.05 -10.39 7.31
CA TYR A 453 -56.44 -11.06 6.06
C TYR A 453 -56.05 -12.54 6.06
N THR A 454 -57.03 -13.37 6.35
CA THR A 454 -57.22 -14.70 5.78
C THR A 454 -57.42 -14.60 4.26
N GLY A 455 -56.68 -15.39 3.46
CA GLY A 455 -57.09 -15.85 2.12
C GLY A 455 -57.17 -14.84 0.95
N GLN A 456 -56.36 -15.09 -0.08
CA GLN A 456 -56.51 -14.67 -1.50
C GLN A 456 -56.75 -13.17 -1.80
N ARG A 457 -55.65 -12.44 -2.00
CA ARG A 457 -55.59 -11.34 -2.98
C ARG A 457 -54.21 -11.35 -3.63
N LEU A 458 -54.13 -11.72 -4.91
CA LEU A 458 -52.90 -11.58 -5.69
C LEU A 458 -52.50 -10.11 -5.73
N ASP A 459 -51.26 -9.81 -5.37
CA ASP A 459 -50.71 -8.50 -5.67
C ASP A 459 -50.62 -8.34 -7.21
N HIS A 460 -51.39 -7.39 -7.72
CA HIS A 460 -51.49 -6.98 -9.13
C HIS A 460 -50.14 -6.76 -9.81
N ARG A 461 -49.08 -6.41 -9.07
CA ARG A 461 -47.73 -6.18 -9.59
C ARG A 461 -47.13 -7.46 -10.18
N HIS A 462 -47.28 -8.61 -9.53
CA HIS A 462 -46.79 -9.89 -10.05
C HIS A 462 -47.54 -10.32 -11.32
N GLN A 463 -48.86 -10.09 -11.35
CA GLN A 463 -49.66 -10.38 -12.54
C GLN A 463 -49.25 -9.54 -13.74
N ALA A 464 -48.95 -8.25 -13.54
CA ALA A 464 -48.49 -7.37 -14.61
C ALA A 464 -47.16 -7.86 -15.21
N VAL A 465 -46.22 -8.30 -14.37
CA VAL A 465 -44.95 -8.91 -14.79
C VAL A 465 -45.19 -10.16 -15.63
N LEU A 466 -46.01 -11.09 -15.16
CA LEU A 466 -46.28 -12.34 -15.87
C LEU A 466 -47.06 -12.11 -17.18
N GLN A 467 -47.94 -11.11 -17.23
CA GLN A 467 -48.61 -10.72 -18.47
C GLN A 467 -47.63 -10.11 -19.49
N ALA A 468 -46.70 -9.26 -19.04
CA ALA A 468 -45.66 -8.71 -19.91
C ALA A 468 -44.75 -9.83 -20.46
N ALA A 469 -44.38 -10.80 -19.61
CA ALA A 469 -43.58 -11.96 -20.03
C ALA A 469 -44.33 -12.86 -21.03
N ARG A 470 -45.61 -13.18 -20.78
CA ARG A 470 -46.45 -13.97 -21.70
C ARG A 470 -46.69 -13.26 -23.03
N ALA A 471 -46.67 -11.93 -23.05
CA ALA A 471 -46.75 -11.14 -24.27
C ALA A 471 -45.40 -10.99 -25.01
N GLY A 472 -44.35 -11.70 -24.56
CA GLY A 472 -43.00 -11.66 -25.16
C GLY A 472 -42.18 -10.43 -24.80
N ARG A 473 -42.66 -9.57 -23.89
CA ARG A 473 -41.96 -8.36 -23.44
C ARG A 473 -41.10 -8.66 -22.21
N LEU A 474 -40.10 -9.51 -22.40
CA LEU A 474 -39.28 -10.06 -21.32
C LEU A 474 -38.45 -8.99 -20.57
N ASN A 475 -37.95 -7.98 -21.27
CA ASN A 475 -37.20 -6.89 -20.64
C ASN A 475 -38.10 -6.05 -19.72
N GLU A 476 -39.31 -5.71 -20.19
CA GLU A 476 -40.31 -4.97 -19.40
C GLU A 476 -40.74 -5.79 -18.18
N ALA A 477 -40.93 -7.11 -18.33
CA ALA A 477 -41.24 -8.00 -17.21
C ALA A 477 -40.11 -8.04 -16.17
N ALA A 478 -38.84 -8.06 -16.61
CA ALA A 478 -37.69 -8.07 -15.72
C ALA A 478 -37.54 -6.75 -14.95
N ASP A 479 -37.75 -5.61 -15.63
CA ASP A 479 -37.69 -4.28 -15.01
C ASP A 479 -38.79 -4.11 -13.97
N LEU A 480 -40.04 -4.48 -14.31
CA LEU A 480 -41.17 -4.44 -13.39
C LEU A 480 -40.97 -5.36 -12.17
N ALA A 481 -40.37 -6.54 -12.37
CA ALA A 481 -40.05 -7.46 -11.28
C ALA A 481 -38.98 -6.90 -10.33
N ALA A 482 -37.93 -6.28 -10.88
CA ALA A 482 -36.84 -5.69 -10.09
C ALA A 482 -37.31 -4.49 -9.26
N VAL A 483 -38.23 -3.67 -9.81
CA VAL A 483 -38.83 -2.55 -9.08
C VAL A 483 -39.68 -3.06 -7.92
N GLY A 484 -40.59 -4.00 -8.18
CA GLY A 484 -41.45 -4.57 -7.14
C GLY A 484 -40.66 -5.30 -6.04
N GLU A 485 -39.64 -6.06 -6.41
CA GLU A 485 -38.73 -6.74 -5.47
C GLU A 485 -38.01 -5.75 -4.56
N ARG A 486 -37.48 -4.65 -5.13
CA ARG A 486 -36.79 -3.62 -4.35
C ARG A 486 -37.71 -2.89 -3.40
N GLU A 487 -38.93 -2.57 -3.83
CA GLU A 487 -39.95 -1.95 -2.96
C GLU A 487 -40.27 -2.86 -1.77
N ASP A 488 -40.55 -4.14 -2.02
CA ASP A 488 -40.94 -5.06 -0.94
C ASP A 488 -39.77 -5.44 -0.03
N ILE A 489 -38.52 -5.50 -0.54
CA ILE A 489 -37.33 -5.64 0.31
C ILE A 489 -37.15 -4.41 1.20
N THR A 490 -37.40 -3.21 0.68
CA THR A 490 -37.27 -1.96 1.44
C THR A 490 -38.33 -1.87 2.51
N THR A 491 -39.56 -2.30 2.23
CA THR A 491 -40.70 -2.19 3.16
C THR A 491 -40.75 -3.34 4.17
N HIS A 492 -40.43 -4.56 3.76
CA HIS A 492 -40.64 -5.77 4.57
C HIS A 492 -39.35 -6.53 4.93
N GLY A 493 -38.20 -6.12 4.37
CA GLY A 493 -36.92 -6.77 4.58
C GLY A 493 -36.67 -7.93 3.61
N PHE A 494 -35.41 -8.30 3.47
CA PHE A 494 -34.92 -9.23 2.44
C PHE A 494 -35.47 -10.67 2.57
N ASN A 495 -35.69 -11.15 3.81
CA ASN A 495 -36.22 -12.50 4.07
C ASN A 495 -37.75 -12.53 4.25
N SER A 496 -38.46 -11.50 3.81
CA SER A 496 -39.92 -11.44 3.95
C SER A 496 -40.63 -12.40 2.97
N PRO A 497 -41.84 -12.87 3.29
CA PRO A 497 -42.69 -13.60 2.35
C PRO A 497 -42.94 -12.82 1.05
N GLN A 498 -43.03 -11.49 1.14
CA GLN A 498 -43.22 -10.56 0.01
C GLN A 498 -41.99 -10.55 -0.91
N ALA A 499 -40.79 -10.41 -0.36
CA ALA A 499 -39.54 -10.52 -1.13
C ALA A 499 -39.37 -11.92 -1.76
N THR A 500 -39.77 -12.97 -1.04
CA THR A 500 -39.72 -14.36 -1.54
C THR A 500 -40.68 -14.59 -2.71
N ALA A 501 -41.86 -13.94 -2.72
CA ALA A 501 -42.82 -14.03 -3.82
C ALA A 501 -42.26 -13.46 -5.15
N TRP A 502 -41.35 -12.48 -5.07
CA TRP A 502 -40.67 -11.93 -6.25
C TRP A 502 -39.67 -12.93 -6.87
N LEU A 503 -39.01 -13.75 -6.07
CA LEU A 503 -38.14 -14.82 -6.57
C LEU A 503 -38.93 -15.89 -7.34
N VAL A 504 -40.13 -16.23 -6.86
CA VAL A 504 -41.06 -17.14 -7.56
C VAL A 504 -41.51 -16.54 -8.90
N THR A 505 -41.85 -15.26 -8.91
CA THR A 505 -42.27 -14.55 -10.12
C THR A 505 -41.14 -14.48 -11.16
N ARG A 506 -39.91 -14.24 -10.72
CA ARG A 506 -38.72 -14.26 -11.59
C ARG A 506 -38.41 -15.66 -12.12
N ALA A 507 -38.69 -16.71 -11.35
CA ALA A 507 -38.55 -18.09 -11.82
C ALA A 507 -39.54 -18.38 -12.97
N GLU A 508 -40.78 -17.91 -12.87
CA GLU A 508 -41.76 -18.03 -13.95
C GLU A 508 -41.39 -17.20 -15.18
N VAL A 509 -40.88 -15.97 -15.01
CA VAL A 509 -40.38 -15.15 -16.13
C VAL A 509 -39.19 -15.83 -16.81
N ALA A 510 -38.28 -16.44 -16.05
CA ALA A 510 -37.16 -17.20 -16.58
C ALA A 510 -37.61 -18.46 -17.35
N GLU A 511 -38.68 -19.11 -16.91
CA GLU A 511 -39.27 -20.25 -17.61
C GLU A 511 -39.96 -19.82 -18.92
N LEU A 512 -40.70 -18.71 -18.90
CA LEU A 512 -41.31 -18.10 -20.10
C LEU A 512 -40.28 -17.58 -21.10
N SER A 513 -39.06 -17.22 -20.65
CA SER A 513 -37.94 -16.84 -21.52
C SER A 513 -37.14 -18.03 -22.04
N GLY A 514 -37.44 -19.25 -21.59
CA GLY A 514 -36.74 -20.48 -21.98
C GLY A 514 -35.46 -20.78 -21.18
N ASN A 515 -35.13 -19.99 -20.16
CA ASN A 515 -33.96 -20.20 -19.29
C ASN A 515 -34.29 -21.13 -18.11
N LYS A 516 -34.32 -22.43 -18.40
CA LYS A 516 -34.67 -23.48 -17.42
C LYS A 516 -33.70 -23.56 -16.24
N ASP A 517 -32.42 -23.31 -16.47
CA ASP A 517 -31.38 -23.37 -15.41
C ASP A 517 -31.56 -22.24 -14.40
N GLN A 518 -31.86 -21.03 -14.88
CA GLN A 518 -32.14 -19.88 -14.01
C GLN A 518 -33.44 -20.08 -13.24
N ALA A 519 -34.49 -20.64 -13.86
CA ALA A 519 -35.74 -20.97 -13.18
C ALA A 519 -35.52 -22.03 -12.07
N ALA A 520 -34.73 -23.07 -12.34
CA ALA A 520 -34.38 -24.09 -11.36
C ALA A 520 -33.56 -23.52 -10.20
N HIS A 521 -32.60 -22.64 -10.47
CA HIS A 521 -31.80 -21.98 -9.45
C HIS A 521 -32.66 -21.10 -8.52
N LEU A 522 -33.55 -20.27 -9.08
CA LEU A 522 -34.44 -19.40 -8.30
C LEU A 522 -35.40 -20.22 -7.43
N ARG A 523 -35.95 -21.33 -7.95
CA ARG A 523 -36.78 -22.27 -7.18
C ARG A 523 -35.99 -22.93 -6.05
N ALA A 524 -34.75 -23.33 -6.29
CA ALA A 524 -33.88 -23.89 -5.26
C ALA A 524 -33.55 -22.86 -4.16
N THR A 525 -33.39 -21.59 -4.52
CA THR A 525 -33.20 -20.49 -3.56
C THR A 525 -34.44 -20.31 -2.69
N VAL A 526 -35.64 -20.28 -3.28
CA VAL A 526 -36.91 -20.21 -2.53
C VAL A 526 -37.06 -21.42 -1.60
N ALA A 527 -36.70 -22.63 -2.05
CA ALA A 527 -36.77 -23.84 -1.22
C ALA A 527 -35.78 -23.81 -0.04
N ARG A 528 -34.60 -23.19 -0.19
CA ARG A 528 -33.60 -23.04 0.87
C ARG A 528 -33.98 -22.00 1.93
N MET A 529 -34.90 -21.09 1.60
CA MET A 529 -35.37 -20.02 2.50
C MET A 529 -36.50 -20.46 3.45
N GLY A 530 -36.92 -21.73 3.47
CA GLY A 530 -38.19 -22.16 4.10
C GLY A 530 -38.25 -22.22 5.64
N ASN A 531 -39.14 -21.40 6.24
CA ASN A 531 -40.30 -21.73 7.11
C ASN A 531 -40.94 -20.41 7.62
N ASN A 532 -42.25 -20.13 7.74
CA ASN A 532 -43.53 -20.86 7.75
C ASN A 532 -44.62 -19.91 7.19
N GLY A 533 -45.54 -20.38 6.33
CA GLY A 533 -46.88 -19.76 6.16
C GLY A 533 -47.25 -19.04 4.85
N GLY A 534 -46.63 -19.34 3.70
CA GLY A 534 -46.98 -18.65 2.43
C GLY A 534 -47.14 -19.50 1.16
N ALA A 535 -46.97 -20.83 1.23
CA ALA A 535 -46.86 -21.68 0.03
C ALA A 535 -47.96 -22.75 -0.08
N GLU A 536 -49.18 -22.49 0.42
CA GLU A 536 -50.30 -23.45 0.29
C GLU A 536 -50.99 -23.44 -1.08
N TRP A 537 -50.56 -22.62 -2.05
CA TRP A 537 -51.24 -22.54 -3.35
C TRP A 537 -50.64 -23.43 -4.45
N PHE A 538 -49.52 -24.12 -4.20
CA PHE A 538 -48.77 -24.85 -5.24
C PHE A 538 -48.95 -26.39 -5.23
N GLU A 539 -49.67 -26.96 -4.27
CA GLU A 539 -49.87 -28.43 -4.18
C GLU A 539 -50.95 -29.00 -5.12
N ARG A 540 -51.36 -28.28 -6.17
CA ARG A 540 -52.22 -28.84 -7.21
C ARG A 540 -51.77 -28.39 -8.60
N THR A 541 -50.99 -29.24 -9.26
CA THR A 541 -51.29 -29.75 -10.61
C THR A 541 -50.26 -30.81 -11.05
N ASP A 542 -50.75 -32.03 -11.16
CA ASP A 542 -50.43 -33.13 -12.08
C ASP A 542 -48.96 -33.53 -12.36
N ASP A 543 -48.61 -34.68 -11.76
CA ASP A 543 -47.95 -35.85 -12.36
C ASP A 543 -47.10 -35.64 -13.64
N THR A 544 -45.79 -35.59 -13.45
CA THR A 544 -44.81 -36.27 -14.33
C THR A 544 -43.42 -36.26 -13.70
N GLU A 545 -42.95 -37.41 -13.22
CA GLU A 545 -41.54 -37.61 -12.85
C GLU A 545 -40.63 -37.53 -14.10
N PRO A 546 -39.45 -36.90 -13.99
CA PRO A 546 -38.31 -37.31 -14.79
C PRO A 546 -37.08 -37.67 -13.93
N GLN A 547 -36.76 -38.96 -14.05
CA GLN A 547 -35.53 -39.70 -13.78
C GLN A 547 -34.22 -38.92 -13.51
N TRP A 548 -33.60 -39.25 -12.38
CA TRP A 548 -32.21 -38.93 -12.03
C TRP A 548 -31.23 -39.81 -12.81
N HIS A 549 -30.29 -39.21 -13.55
CA HIS A 549 -29.14 -39.92 -14.10
C HIS A 549 -28.02 -40.02 -13.05
N GLN A 550 -27.63 -41.25 -12.72
CA GLN A 550 -26.50 -41.61 -11.84
C GLN A 550 -25.15 -41.14 -12.42
N VAL A 551 -24.34 -40.51 -11.56
CA VAL A 551 -22.91 -40.24 -11.79
C VAL A 551 -22.12 -41.55 -11.60
N SER A 552 -21.24 -41.86 -12.54
CA SER A 552 -20.37 -43.04 -12.52
C SER A 552 -19.21 -42.88 -11.53
N GLU A 553 -18.90 -43.95 -10.80
CA GLU A 553 -17.78 -44.08 -9.84
C GLU A 553 -16.39 -43.97 -10.50
N PRO A 554 -15.36 -43.43 -9.81
CA PRO A 554 -13.98 -43.37 -10.30
C PRO A 554 -13.24 -44.71 -10.10
N PRO A 555 -12.26 -45.06 -10.95
CA PRO A 555 -11.56 -46.34 -10.87
C PRO A 555 -10.52 -46.36 -9.72
N PRO A 556 -10.22 -47.55 -9.15
CA PRO A 556 -9.39 -47.67 -7.95
C PRO A 556 -7.88 -47.56 -8.24
N ALA A 557 -7.15 -47.06 -7.24
CA ALA A 557 -5.69 -46.94 -7.23
C ALA A 557 -4.99 -48.31 -7.12
N PRO A 558 -3.78 -48.48 -7.69
CA PRO A 558 -3.04 -49.74 -7.59
C PRO A 558 -2.29 -49.89 -6.25
N GLU A 559 -2.30 -51.11 -5.72
CA GLU A 559 -1.62 -51.53 -4.49
C GLU A 559 -0.14 -51.95 -4.71
N PRO A 560 0.69 -52.02 -3.63
CA PRO A 560 2.16 -52.04 -3.73
C PRO A 560 2.73 -53.46 -3.88
N THR A 561 3.79 -53.60 -4.68
CA THR A 561 4.60 -54.83 -4.78
C THR A 561 5.89 -54.72 -3.95
N SER A 562 6.18 -55.77 -3.16
CA SER A 562 7.35 -55.95 -2.29
C SER A 562 8.63 -56.31 -3.10
N PRO A 563 9.83 -56.30 -2.45
CA PRO A 563 11.11 -56.09 -3.14
C PRO A 563 11.76 -57.39 -3.60
N ASP A 564 12.52 -57.31 -4.70
CA ASP A 564 13.54 -58.31 -5.02
C ASP A 564 14.83 -57.61 -5.47
N ASP A 565 15.94 -58.18 -5.00
CA ASP A 565 17.32 -57.73 -5.09
C ASP A 565 17.81 -57.56 -6.53
N ASP A 566 18.52 -56.45 -6.81
CA ASP A 566 19.81 -56.52 -7.52
C ASP A 566 20.55 -55.17 -7.52
N HIS A 567 21.69 -55.14 -6.84
CA HIS A 567 22.66 -54.05 -6.95
C HIS A 567 23.58 -54.24 -8.15
N PRO A 568 23.96 -53.14 -8.84
CA PRO A 568 25.35 -53.02 -9.27
C PRO A 568 26.03 -51.72 -8.80
N ARG A 569 27.31 -51.92 -8.51
CA ARG A 569 28.30 -51.06 -7.86
C ARG A 569 28.53 -49.68 -8.52
N ALA A 570 28.80 -48.71 -7.64
CA ALA A 570 29.25 -47.36 -7.92
C ALA A 570 30.58 -47.28 -8.70
N ARG A 571 30.65 -46.34 -9.66
CA ARG A 571 31.90 -45.81 -10.22
C ARG A 571 32.00 -44.31 -9.90
N ARG A 572 32.99 -43.95 -9.08
CA ARG A 572 33.41 -42.56 -8.82
C ARG A 572 34.00 -41.94 -10.09
N ARG A 573 33.59 -40.71 -10.45
CA ARG A 573 34.40 -39.79 -11.24
C ARG A 573 34.21 -38.34 -10.79
N THR A 574 35.35 -37.69 -10.65
CA THR A 574 35.63 -36.33 -10.17
C THR A 574 35.21 -35.28 -11.19
N TRP A 575 34.19 -34.47 -10.91
CA TRP A 575 33.85 -33.31 -11.73
C TRP A 575 33.14 -32.15 -10.96
N PRO A 576 33.80 -31.43 -10.01
CA PRO A 576 33.26 -30.13 -9.60
C PRO A 576 34.21 -28.93 -9.67
N TYR A 577 35.50 -29.08 -10.02
CA TYR A 577 36.43 -27.92 -9.98
C TYR A 577 36.31 -26.95 -11.17
N VAL A 578 35.79 -27.39 -12.32
CA VAL A 578 35.71 -26.53 -13.53
C VAL A 578 34.46 -25.63 -13.53
N ALA A 579 33.35 -26.09 -12.92
CA ALA A 579 32.11 -25.30 -12.83
C ALA A 579 32.22 -24.11 -11.85
N ALA A 580 32.99 -24.27 -10.76
CA ALA A 580 33.15 -23.22 -9.75
C ALA A 580 33.96 -22.02 -10.27
N VAL A 581 34.95 -22.25 -11.14
CA VAL A 581 35.78 -21.18 -11.70
C VAL A 581 35.02 -20.37 -12.76
N ALA A 582 34.15 -21.02 -13.54
CA ALA A 582 33.31 -20.35 -14.53
C ALA A 582 32.22 -19.47 -13.87
N ALA A 583 31.65 -19.91 -12.75
CA ALA A 583 30.65 -19.14 -12.01
C ALA A 583 31.22 -17.85 -11.40
N LEU A 584 32.45 -17.91 -10.85
CA LEU A 584 33.11 -16.75 -10.24
C LEU A 584 33.46 -15.65 -11.25
N ALA A 585 33.85 -16.02 -12.47
CA ALA A 585 34.18 -15.06 -13.53
C ALA A 585 32.93 -14.27 -14.02
N ILE A 586 31.76 -14.93 -14.09
CA ILE A 586 30.51 -14.29 -14.51
C ILE A 586 30.00 -13.31 -13.43
N THR A 587 30.12 -13.65 -12.14
CA THR A 587 29.78 -12.74 -11.04
C THR A 587 30.69 -11.51 -10.97
N ALA A 588 31.99 -11.67 -11.20
CA ALA A 588 32.91 -10.53 -11.17
C ALA A 588 32.64 -9.52 -12.30
N ALA A 589 32.30 -10.01 -13.51
CA ALA A 589 31.92 -9.16 -14.63
C ALA A 589 30.59 -8.41 -14.38
N GLY A 590 29.60 -9.08 -13.77
CA GLY A 590 28.31 -8.46 -13.42
C GLY A 590 28.43 -7.36 -12.34
N ILE A 591 29.33 -7.53 -11.37
CA ILE A 591 29.58 -6.53 -10.31
C ILE A 591 30.26 -5.28 -10.88
N TRP A 592 31.21 -5.45 -11.81
CA TRP A 592 31.90 -4.32 -12.44
C TRP A 592 30.96 -3.50 -13.35
N GLN A 593 30.11 -4.19 -14.12
CA GLN A 593 29.12 -3.55 -14.97
C GLN A 593 28.01 -2.85 -14.17
N SER A 594 27.62 -3.40 -13.02
CA SER A 594 26.69 -2.76 -12.08
C SER A 594 27.25 -1.48 -11.45
N ALA A 595 28.53 -1.48 -11.08
CA ALA A 595 29.16 -0.32 -10.44
C ALA A 595 29.30 0.86 -11.42
N GLU A 596 29.56 0.58 -12.70
CA GLU A 596 29.64 1.59 -13.76
C GLU A 596 28.26 2.12 -14.19
N ASP A 597 27.22 1.28 -14.12
CA ASP A 597 25.83 1.71 -14.30
C ASP A 597 25.35 2.61 -13.14
N ASP A 598 25.76 2.32 -11.90
CA ASP A 598 25.34 3.09 -10.72
C ASP A 598 26.00 4.47 -10.67
N THR A 599 27.28 4.61 -11.06
CA THR A 599 27.91 5.92 -11.20
C THR A 599 27.26 6.75 -12.30
N GLN A 600 26.93 6.15 -13.44
CA GLN A 600 26.18 6.83 -14.52
C GLN A 600 24.77 7.25 -14.08
N ARG A 601 24.08 6.45 -13.26
CA ARG A 601 22.75 6.78 -12.70
C ARG A 601 22.81 7.94 -11.72
N GLU A 602 23.84 7.98 -10.88
CA GLU A 602 24.03 9.07 -9.91
C GLU A 602 24.39 10.39 -10.61
N GLU A 603 25.29 10.34 -11.60
CA GLU A 603 25.59 11.50 -12.46
C GLU A 603 24.33 11.98 -13.20
N ARG A 604 23.51 11.06 -13.70
CA ARG A 604 22.24 11.40 -14.37
C ARG A 604 21.26 12.04 -13.40
N ARG A 605 21.14 11.56 -12.15
CA ARG A 605 20.30 12.16 -11.10
C ARG A 605 20.75 13.57 -10.74
N GLN A 606 22.05 13.79 -10.59
CA GLN A 606 22.61 15.12 -10.33
C GLN A 606 22.34 16.09 -11.51
N LYS A 607 22.42 15.61 -12.75
CA LYS A 607 22.06 16.42 -13.93
C LYS A 607 20.57 16.72 -14.03
N VAL A 608 19.70 15.81 -13.59
CA VAL A 608 18.25 16.01 -13.54
C VAL A 608 17.87 17.06 -12.50
N SER A 609 18.43 17.01 -11.30
CA SER A 609 18.14 17.99 -10.24
C SER A 609 18.73 19.38 -10.54
N ALA A 610 19.87 19.44 -11.22
CA ALA A 610 20.51 20.69 -11.63
C ALA A 610 20.08 21.19 -13.03
N TYR A 611 19.06 20.59 -13.65
CA TYR A 611 18.64 20.93 -15.01
C TYR A 611 18.11 22.37 -15.11
N LYS A 612 18.78 23.20 -15.92
CA LYS A 612 18.36 24.59 -16.19
C LYS A 612 17.81 24.77 -17.61
N GLY A 613 18.06 23.81 -18.51
CA GLY A 613 17.60 23.86 -19.90
C GLY A 613 18.25 24.95 -20.75
N ARG A 614 19.29 25.62 -20.23
CA ARG A 614 20.08 26.64 -20.92
C ARG A 614 21.52 26.60 -20.41
N SER A 615 22.49 26.79 -21.30
CA SER A 615 23.92 26.85 -20.98
C SER A 615 24.63 27.84 -21.90
N GLY A 616 25.75 28.40 -21.47
CA GLY A 616 26.59 29.16 -22.37
C GLY A 616 28.02 29.28 -21.90
N ALA A 617 28.84 29.86 -22.76
CA ALA A 617 30.24 30.15 -22.50
C ALA A 617 30.68 31.40 -23.26
N ALA A 618 31.41 32.27 -22.57
CA ALA A 618 32.15 33.36 -23.17
C ALA A 618 33.48 32.82 -23.73
N LEU A 619 33.77 33.17 -24.99
CA LEU A 619 34.92 32.72 -25.77
C LEU A 619 35.62 33.94 -26.36
N SER A 620 36.95 33.89 -26.41
CA SER A 620 37.75 34.82 -27.20
C SER A 620 38.58 34.01 -28.20
N ILE A 621 38.31 34.16 -29.50
CA ILE A 621 38.94 33.40 -30.58
C ILE A 621 39.34 34.39 -31.68
N ASP A 622 40.62 34.37 -32.06
CA ASP A 622 41.18 35.28 -33.10
C ASP A 622 40.93 36.78 -32.79
N SER A 623 41.04 37.14 -31.51
CA SER A 623 40.79 38.50 -30.96
C SER A 623 39.35 39.01 -31.14
N VAL A 624 38.39 38.10 -31.34
CA VAL A 624 36.95 38.37 -31.35
C VAL A 624 36.33 37.71 -30.12
N ASP A 625 35.61 38.50 -29.33
CA ASP A 625 34.85 38.01 -28.19
C ASP A 625 33.46 37.55 -28.65
N ALA A 626 33.04 36.38 -28.19
CA ALA A 626 31.80 35.74 -28.60
C ALA A 626 31.22 34.85 -27.50
N ASP A 627 29.90 34.78 -27.41
CA ASP A 627 29.17 33.88 -26.53
C ASP A 627 28.56 32.73 -27.32
N VAL A 628 28.81 31.50 -26.91
CA VAL A 628 28.03 30.34 -27.38
C VAL A 628 26.93 30.05 -26.38
N VAL A 629 25.68 30.00 -26.84
CA VAL A 629 24.49 29.79 -26.01
C VAL A 629 23.71 28.58 -26.54
N ALA A 630 23.50 27.58 -25.67
CA ALA A 630 22.62 26.46 -25.93
C ALA A 630 21.32 26.59 -25.14
N GLN A 631 20.20 26.35 -25.80
CA GLN A 631 18.87 26.30 -25.20
C GLN A 631 18.16 25.01 -25.59
N TRP A 632 17.81 24.20 -24.60
CA TRP A 632 17.06 22.97 -24.80
C TRP A 632 15.59 23.33 -25.07
N ALA A 633 15.04 22.80 -26.16
CA ALA A 633 13.66 23.04 -26.53
C ALA A 633 12.70 22.46 -25.48
N ARG A 634 11.53 23.11 -25.30
CA ARG A 634 10.50 22.66 -24.35
C ARG A 634 10.01 21.24 -24.61
N ASP A 635 10.05 20.81 -25.87
CA ASP A 635 9.70 19.44 -26.30
C ASP A 635 10.75 18.38 -25.91
N ARG A 636 11.91 18.80 -25.37
CA ARG A 636 13.05 17.97 -24.96
C ARG A 636 13.62 17.08 -26.07
N ARG A 637 13.36 17.40 -27.34
CA ARG A 637 13.81 16.62 -28.50
C ARG A 637 14.91 17.32 -29.30
N SER A 638 15.22 18.58 -28.97
CA SER A 638 16.25 19.35 -29.67
C SER A 638 16.89 20.40 -28.77
N VAL A 639 18.09 20.83 -29.16
CA VAL A 639 18.82 21.94 -28.56
C VAL A 639 19.13 22.95 -29.67
N ILE A 640 18.87 24.21 -29.38
CA ILE A 640 19.19 25.33 -30.25
C ILE A 640 20.49 25.93 -29.74
N VAL A 641 21.53 25.95 -30.57
CA VAL A 641 22.83 26.55 -30.23
C VAL A 641 23.07 27.76 -31.11
N GLU A 642 23.33 28.89 -30.48
CA GLU A 642 23.55 30.19 -31.13
C GLU A 642 24.95 30.69 -30.76
N LEU A 643 25.66 31.28 -31.72
CA LEU A 643 26.94 31.95 -31.50
C LEU A 643 26.73 33.45 -31.65
N ARG A 644 26.79 34.16 -30.52
CA ARG A 644 26.54 35.59 -30.42
C ARG A 644 27.85 36.34 -30.37
N THR A 645 28.00 37.34 -31.23
CA THR A 645 29.21 38.19 -31.24
C THR A 645 28.94 39.62 -30.81
N GLY A 646 27.69 39.96 -30.46
CA GLY A 646 27.34 41.30 -29.96
C GLY A 646 27.61 42.43 -30.97
N PHE A 647 27.59 42.13 -32.27
CA PHE A 647 27.95 43.04 -33.36
C PHE A 647 29.44 43.44 -33.39
N GLU A 648 30.35 42.52 -33.04
CA GLU A 648 31.80 42.78 -33.10
C GLU A 648 32.25 43.08 -34.55
N PRO A 649 32.78 44.28 -34.85
CA PRO A 649 33.09 44.72 -36.22
C PRO A 649 34.23 43.93 -36.88
N ASP A 650 35.08 43.28 -36.08
CA ASP A 650 36.21 42.50 -36.55
C ASP A 650 35.85 41.02 -36.85
N ALA A 651 34.61 40.58 -36.59
CA ALA A 651 34.12 39.23 -36.91
C ALA A 651 33.80 39.10 -38.41
N ARG A 652 34.67 38.40 -39.16
CA ARG A 652 34.57 38.23 -40.63
C ARG A 652 34.03 36.87 -41.06
N TYR A 653 34.07 35.87 -40.18
CA TYR A 653 33.56 34.54 -40.44
C TYR A 653 33.09 33.90 -39.14
N LEU A 654 31.87 33.40 -39.10
CA LEU A 654 31.31 32.67 -37.97
C LEU A 654 30.77 31.32 -38.45
N ARG A 655 31.13 30.25 -37.74
CA ARG A 655 30.60 28.93 -38.01
C ARG A 655 30.47 28.10 -36.75
N ILE A 656 29.38 27.35 -36.65
CA ILE A 656 29.16 26.35 -35.60
C ILE A 656 28.97 25.00 -36.27
N ASP A 657 29.71 24.00 -35.81
CA ASP A 657 29.57 22.61 -36.26
C ASP A 657 29.15 21.70 -35.10
N SER A 658 28.22 20.78 -35.38
CA SER A 658 27.91 19.66 -34.48
C SER A 658 27.56 18.42 -35.31
N GLY A 659 28.44 17.42 -35.28
CA GLY A 659 28.33 16.24 -36.14
C GLY A 659 28.32 16.62 -37.62
N GLU A 660 27.26 16.23 -38.34
CA GLU A 660 27.08 16.52 -39.77
C GLU A 660 26.38 17.86 -40.05
N LYS A 661 25.92 18.58 -39.01
CA LYS A 661 25.23 19.86 -39.18
C LYS A 661 26.16 21.03 -38.94
N SER A 662 26.07 22.05 -39.78
CA SER A 662 26.83 23.29 -39.67
C SER A 662 25.97 24.51 -39.97
N ALA A 663 26.13 25.57 -39.19
CA ALA A 663 25.59 26.90 -39.48
C ALA A 663 26.75 27.86 -39.73
N VAL A 664 26.67 28.67 -40.79
CA VAL A 664 27.75 29.58 -41.22
C VAL A 664 27.15 30.95 -41.48
N SER A 665 27.90 31.99 -41.08
CA SER A 665 27.55 33.38 -41.34
C SER A 665 28.79 34.16 -41.79
N GLN A 666 28.62 34.96 -42.84
CA GLN A 666 29.60 35.90 -43.37
C GLN A 666 28.92 37.25 -43.56
N PRO A 667 29.50 38.35 -43.08
CA PRO A 667 28.92 39.68 -43.24
C PRO A 667 28.97 40.15 -44.69
N GLU A 668 27.86 40.69 -45.19
CA GLU A 668 27.82 41.45 -46.45
C GLU A 668 28.42 42.88 -46.26
N GLU A 669 28.86 43.54 -47.33
CA GLU A 669 29.48 44.87 -47.27
C GLU A 669 28.65 45.88 -46.44
N GLY A 670 29.25 46.39 -45.35
CA GLY A 670 28.63 47.40 -44.47
C GLY A 670 27.69 46.85 -43.40
N ARG A 671 27.58 45.52 -43.22
CA ARG A 671 26.75 44.87 -42.20
C ARG A 671 27.57 43.97 -41.28
N PHE A 672 27.08 43.77 -40.05
CA PHE A 672 27.66 42.83 -39.11
C PHE A 672 27.29 41.38 -39.47
N ALA A 673 28.10 40.42 -39.02
CA ALA A 673 27.78 39.01 -39.18
C ALA A 673 26.51 38.69 -38.39
N VAL A 674 25.55 38.00 -39.01
CA VAL A 674 24.36 37.51 -38.30
C VAL A 674 24.79 36.34 -37.43
N ASP A 675 24.34 36.31 -36.18
CA ASP A 675 24.66 35.22 -35.26
C ASP A 675 24.13 33.87 -35.82
N PRO A 676 25.00 32.90 -36.15
CA PRO A 676 24.56 31.63 -36.71
C PRO A 676 23.87 30.77 -35.65
N GLU A 677 22.71 30.21 -36.00
CA GLU A 677 21.93 29.32 -35.15
C GLU A 677 21.91 27.88 -35.71
N LEU A 678 22.10 26.90 -34.83
CA LEU A 678 22.13 25.48 -35.17
C LEU A 678 21.17 24.66 -34.28
N ARG A 679 20.19 24.01 -34.91
CA ARG A 679 19.26 23.10 -34.21
C ARG A 679 19.72 21.64 -34.27
N ILE A 680 20.06 21.10 -33.10
CA ILE A 680 20.63 19.76 -32.92
C ILE A 680 19.56 18.85 -32.28
N PRO A 681 19.20 17.71 -32.91
CA PRO A 681 18.29 16.74 -32.30
C PRO A 681 18.99 15.98 -31.17
N VAL A 682 18.29 15.76 -30.06
CA VAL A 682 18.86 15.08 -28.88
C VAL A 682 17.97 13.91 -28.46
N LYS A 683 18.59 12.75 -28.25
CA LYS A 683 17.91 11.53 -27.79
C LYS A 683 17.74 11.48 -26.27
N ASP A 684 18.71 12.02 -25.53
CA ASP A 684 18.67 12.15 -24.07
C ASP A 684 18.77 13.63 -23.68
N PRO A 685 17.69 14.27 -23.19
CA PRO A 685 17.69 15.70 -22.91
C PRO A 685 18.66 16.13 -21.81
N TYR A 686 19.22 15.18 -21.07
CA TYR A 686 20.18 15.41 -20.00
C TYR A 686 21.64 15.23 -20.43
N ALA A 687 21.88 14.80 -21.68
CA ALA A 687 23.22 14.67 -22.23
C ALA A 687 23.81 16.02 -22.62
N ASP A 688 25.13 16.15 -22.43
CA ASP A 688 25.88 17.33 -22.86
C ASP A 688 25.94 17.36 -24.40
N VAL A 689 25.92 18.56 -24.97
CA VAL A 689 26.07 18.77 -26.40
C VAL A 689 27.44 19.38 -26.69
N THR A 690 28.21 18.76 -27.58
CA THR A 690 29.49 19.30 -28.03
C THR A 690 29.33 20.00 -29.37
N VAL A 691 29.82 21.24 -29.44
CA VAL A 691 29.86 22.05 -30.66
C VAL A 691 31.28 22.55 -30.92
N ARG A 692 31.66 22.69 -32.18
CA ARG A 692 32.89 23.35 -32.59
C ARG A 692 32.54 24.74 -33.09
N VAL A 693 33.05 25.75 -32.40
CA VAL A 693 32.91 27.15 -32.75
C VAL A 693 34.12 27.56 -33.57
N VAL A 694 33.90 28.16 -34.73
CA VAL A 694 34.93 28.62 -35.66
C VAL A 694 34.72 30.11 -35.90
N ILE A 695 35.76 30.90 -35.63
CA ILE A 695 35.72 32.35 -35.78
C ILE A 695 36.94 32.80 -36.57
N GLY A 696 36.69 33.59 -37.61
CA GLY A 696 37.70 34.34 -38.34
C GLY A 696 37.57 35.82 -38.01
N GLY A 697 38.61 36.40 -37.41
CA GLY A 697 38.69 37.81 -37.07
C GLY A 697 39.15 38.68 -38.25
N LYS A 698 39.63 39.89 -37.95
CA LYS A 698 40.00 40.93 -38.93
C LYS A 698 41.00 40.50 -40.00
N GLY A 699 41.91 39.58 -39.67
CA GLY A 699 42.95 39.09 -40.57
C GLY A 699 42.52 37.91 -41.45
N TRP A 700 41.33 37.37 -41.25
CA TRP A 700 40.84 36.21 -41.98
C TRP A 700 40.47 36.55 -43.43
N LYS A 701 40.74 35.63 -44.36
CA LYS A 701 40.45 35.78 -45.79
C LYS A 701 39.70 34.55 -46.28
N GLU A 702 38.83 34.73 -47.26
CA GLU A 702 38.09 33.61 -47.86
C GLU A 702 39.07 32.54 -48.38
N GLY A 703 38.88 31.29 -47.95
CA GLY A 703 39.75 30.16 -48.26
C GLY A 703 40.91 29.91 -47.27
N SER A 704 41.16 30.79 -46.29
CA SER A 704 42.14 30.53 -45.22
C SER A 704 41.52 29.78 -44.03
N ARG A 705 42.32 29.00 -43.30
CA ARG A 705 41.86 28.23 -42.15
C ARG A 705 41.58 29.16 -40.96
N ALA A 706 40.32 29.24 -40.53
CA ALA A 706 39.91 29.99 -39.35
C ALA A 706 40.25 29.25 -38.05
N SER A 707 40.38 30.02 -36.97
CA SER A 707 40.61 29.49 -35.62
C SER A 707 39.34 28.81 -35.10
N SER A 708 39.49 27.68 -34.42
CA SER A 708 38.35 26.91 -33.92
C SER A 708 38.56 26.45 -32.49
N ARG A 709 37.47 26.33 -31.74
CA ARG A 709 37.46 25.79 -30.38
C ARG A 709 36.27 24.86 -30.17
N ALA A 710 36.50 23.73 -29.52
CA ALA A 710 35.45 22.78 -29.20
C ALA A 710 34.90 23.04 -27.78
N VAL A 711 33.58 23.17 -27.66
CA VAL A 711 32.89 23.52 -26.42
C VAL A 711 31.83 22.46 -26.13
N ARG A 712 31.85 21.94 -24.89
CA ARG A 712 30.85 21.00 -24.37
C ARG A 712 29.90 21.77 -23.45
N LEU A 713 28.62 21.78 -23.80
CA LEU A 713 27.55 22.52 -23.15
C LEU A 713 26.66 21.54 -22.38
N SER A 714 26.58 21.68 -21.06
CA SER A 714 25.74 20.84 -20.19
C SER A 714 24.36 21.49 -19.98
N PRO A 715 23.25 20.73 -19.98
CA PRO A 715 21.92 21.25 -19.67
C PRO A 715 21.76 21.82 -18.25
N THR A 716 22.77 21.63 -17.39
CA THR A 716 22.86 22.20 -16.04
C THR A 716 23.30 23.66 -15.99
N GLY A 717 23.65 24.25 -17.14
CA GLY A 717 24.10 25.64 -17.26
C GLY A 717 25.60 25.84 -17.09
N VAL A 718 26.39 24.76 -17.19
CA VAL A 718 27.85 24.80 -17.14
C VAL A 718 28.42 24.38 -18.48
N ALA A 719 29.44 25.10 -18.95
CA ALA A 719 30.16 24.79 -20.16
C ALA A 719 31.63 24.45 -19.88
N PHE A 720 32.19 23.57 -20.70
CA PHE A 720 33.57 23.12 -20.61
C PHE A 720 34.25 23.21 -21.96
N ASP A 721 35.54 23.50 -21.94
CA ASP A 721 36.41 23.31 -23.09
C ASP A 721 36.56 21.81 -23.36
N ALA A 722 36.19 21.35 -24.56
CA ALA A 722 36.11 19.92 -24.85
C ALA A 722 37.48 19.25 -24.99
N GLU A 723 38.55 20.01 -25.22
CA GLU A 723 39.90 19.49 -25.38
C GLU A 723 40.65 19.46 -24.04
N THR A 724 40.47 20.48 -23.20
CA THR A 724 41.18 20.62 -21.92
C THR A 724 40.34 20.23 -20.70
N GLY A 725 39.02 20.06 -20.85
CA GLY A 725 38.09 19.76 -19.77
C GLY A 725 37.87 20.91 -18.77
N LYS A 726 38.52 22.06 -18.96
CA LYS A 726 38.40 23.21 -18.06
C LYS A 726 37.04 23.87 -18.21
N ARG A 727 36.44 24.26 -17.08
CA ARG A 727 35.20 25.04 -17.04
C ARG A 727 35.43 26.39 -17.72
N LEU A 728 34.51 26.77 -18.60
CA LEU A 728 34.52 28.06 -19.28
C LEU A 728 33.69 29.08 -18.49
N PRO A 729 34.11 30.36 -18.52
CA PRO A 729 33.29 31.44 -17.95
C PRO A 729 31.98 31.57 -18.75
N SER A 730 30.91 31.99 -18.07
CA SER A 730 29.59 32.17 -18.66
C SER A 730 28.96 33.40 -18.01
N ASP A 731 28.43 34.30 -18.83
CA ASP A 731 27.74 35.52 -18.39
C ASP A 731 26.21 35.33 -18.35
N LEU A 732 25.75 34.08 -18.43
CA LEU A 732 24.34 33.65 -18.44
C LEU A 732 23.75 33.27 -17.08
#